data_AF-A0A939R0S3-F1
#
_entry.id   AF-A0A939R0S3-F1
#
_cell.length_a   1.000
_cell.length_b   1.000
_cell.length_c   1.000
_cell.angle_alpha   90.00
_cell.angle_beta   90.00
_cell.angle_gamma   90.00
#
_symmetry.space_group_name_H-M   'P 1'
#
loop_
_entity.id
_entity.type
_entity.pdbx_description
1 polymer ?
#
loop_
_entity_poly.entity_id
_entity_poly.type
_entity_poly.pdbx_seq_one_letter_code
_entity_poly.pdbx_strand_id
1 'polypeptide(L)'
;MKRLVPTLVLLIFSTLCFAIEKPSTREVGFARQTAEDFLYDRGATMNMSLKLEEYTERLFFFNDTRTHTFLLMARDDYASLLNDQVLAFSIGVWHSKARENDTFMHIFKYYDNLIKDMHEGRIPKEQPSERPNIYIRPMLNTIRWYQTRFNAVLDDQKRPCLYGCGAVAIGQLMKYYEWPKKTQGSFSYIDRAGKLRSINLQDATIAWNNLNNIYNAYSTRNAALDTLMKRVGHAICSYYGHEGTSSNTRYFKRALVDNFGYSPAMFLVNSRYVNEHTMVNLIRNDLKQGCPCILTGGTHMFVCDGMFADFLHLNMGWGGSYDGWYRFPVVRKEINEGSFITSAILNIFPNDVASPISRTVNVETPGTLSSLLSEKDYPSISSLKVTGNINGADIRLIRQMAGSYEPCDYSSWKGILTSLDLSEATIVTDSVPYACINANYVNFQMNVMGKRYEFANMTDNDWISFCNAKGNDGVSFKIVKEDSIYYIYPKTQKGQIGMNMFQDCQNLRHIIIPKNTNRISSRAFSGCCSLKEITLPTGVKTLGNKSFAYCESLEKITVCSDSPLLSMQKSIGNIGNDPIFSECNPRIQMVVDASMQTYADYTKQQDELRTAEFEERMARVSAEAEKKDLTSTKKNKDILRVPMGSKVVSTYKMVNGKRVLVGKKVVKN
;
A
#
# COMPACT_ATOMS: atom_id res chain seq x y z
N MET A 1 -22.41 56.94 -24.24
CA MET A 1 -23.43 55.87 -24.12
C MET A 1 -23.37 54.74 -25.17
N LYS A 2 -22.39 54.67 -26.10
CA LYS A 2 -22.23 53.53 -27.04
C LYS A 2 -21.05 52.58 -26.75
N ARG A 3 -20.41 52.67 -25.57
CA ARG A 3 -19.28 51.81 -25.16
C ARG A 3 -19.53 50.98 -23.89
N LEU A 4 -20.72 51.04 -23.31
CA LEU A 4 -21.08 50.36 -22.05
C LEU A 4 -21.95 49.10 -22.25
N VAL A 5 -22.37 48.81 -23.48
CA VAL A 5 -23.32 47.72 -23.77
C VAL A 5 -22.65 46.34 -23.86
N PRO A 6 -21.44 46.15 -24.45
CA PRO A 6 -20.86 44.81 -24.57
C PRO A 6 -20.40 44.23 -23.21
N THR A 7 -19.91 45.08 -22.31
CA THR A 7 -19.39 44.66 -21.00
C THR A 7 -20.51 44.30 -20.03
N LEU A 8 -21.68 44.96 -20.14
CA LEU A 8 -22.84 44.62 -19.33
C LEU A 8 -23.51 43.32 -19.80
N VAL A 9 -23.53 43.05 -21.12
CA VAL A 9 -24.07 41.80 -21.68
C VAL A 9 -23.19 40.59 -21.32
N LEU A 10 -21.87 40.73 -21.24
CA LEU A 10 -20.96 39.68 -20.75
C LEU A 10 -21.06 39.44 -19.23
N LEU A 11 -21.37 40.47 -18.43
CA LEU A 11 -21.64 40.33 -16.99
C LEU A 11 -23.03 39.72 -16.72
N ILE A 12 -24.01 39.95 -17.60
CA ILE A 12 -25.35 39.34 -17.51
C ILE A 12 -25.34 37.89 -18.03
N PHE A 13 -24.54 37.57 -19.05
CA PHE A 13 -24.41 36.18 -19.53
C PHE A 13 -23.52 35.29 -18.63
N SER A 14 -22.58 35.86 -17.88
CA SER A 14 -21.81 35.10 -16.86
C SER A 14 -22.55 34.92 -15.53
N THR A 15 -23.66 35.64 -15.33
CA THR A 15 -24.60 35.43 -14.20
C THR A 15 -25.84 34.60 -14.59
N LEU A 16 -26.02 34.29 -15.87
CA LEU A 16 -26.93 33.23 -16.37
C LEU A 16 -26.24 31.84 -16.42
N CYS A 17 -25.19 31.63 -15.62
CA CYS A 17 -24.77 30.29 -15.23
C CYS A 17 -25.87 29.71 -14.34
N PHE A 18 -26.68 28.80 -14.88
CA PHE A 18 -27.62 27.89 -14.19
C PHE A 18 -27.80 28.22 -12.71
N ALA A 19 -28.72 29.15 -12.40
CA ALA A 19 -29.15 29.34 -11.03
C ALA A 19 -29.79 28.02 -10.60
N ILE A 20 -29.07 27.21 -9.82
CA ILE A 20 -29.62 26.01 -9.19
C ILE A 20 -30.88 26.45 -8.46
N GLU A 21 -32.03 25.99 -8.95
CA GLU A 21 -33.33 26.39 -8.41
C GLU A 21 -33.37 25.96 -6.94
N LYS A 22 -33.68 26.90 -6.04
CA LYS A 22 -33.73 26.58 -4.61
C LYS A 22 -34.78 25.50 -4.40
N PRO A 23 -34.45 24.40 -3.69
CA PRO A 23 -35.41 23.34 -3.44
C PRO A 23 -36.60 23.87 -2.65
N SER A 24 -37.79 23.35 -2.94
CA SER A 24 -39.01 23.82 -2.27
C SER A 24 -39.00 23.44 -0.78
N THR A 25 -39.63 24.25 0.07
CA THR A 25 -39.73 23.95 1.52
C THR A 25 -40.36 22.58 1.78
N ARG A 26 -41.31 22.17 0.94
CA ARG A 26 -41.99 20.87 1.04
C ARG A 26 -41.04 19.71 0.74
N GLU A 27 -40.25 19.83 -0.32
CA GLU A 27 -39.26 18.83 -0.70
C GLU A 27 -38.18 18.65 0.37
N VAL A 28 -37.61 19.76 0.87
CA VAL A 28 -36.63 19.73 1.96
C VAL A 28 -37.24 19.11 3.23
N GLY A 29 -38.53 19.33 3.48
CA GLY A 29 -39.27 18.74 4.60
C GLY A 29 -39.34 17.21 4.53
N PHE A 30 -39.71 16.65 3.38
CA PHE A 30 -39.76 15.18 3.20
C PHE A 30 -38.37 14.53 3.26
N ALA A 31 -37.39 15.14 2.61
CA ALA A 31 -36.01 14.64 2.64
C ALA A 31 -35.45 14.66 4.07
N ARG A 32 -35.73 15.73 4.84
CA ARG A 32 -35.34 15.81 6.25
C ARG A 32 -35.99 14.69 7.07
N GLN A 33 -37.28 14.45 6.91
CA GLN A 33 -37.98 13.39 7.64
C GLN A 33 -37.37 12.01 7.34
N THR A 34 -37.14 11.73 6.06
CA THR A 34 -36.48 10.49 5.61
C THR A 34 -35.08 10.34 6.25
N ALA A 35 -34.31 11.43 6.32
CA ALA A 35 -33.01 11.44 6.97
C ALA A 35 -33.10 11.18 8.48
N GLU A 36 -34.05 11.82 9.16
CA GLU A 36 -34.28 11.65 10.61
C GLU A 36 -34.71 10.21 10.94
N ASP A 37 -35.62 9.63 10.17
CA ASP A 37 -36.08 8.24 10.32
C ASP A 37 -34.91 7.26 10.11
N PHE A 38 -34.13 7.44 9.03
CA PHE A 38 -32.97 6.60 8.74
C PHE A 38 -31.93 6.58 9.88
N LEU A 39 -31.67 7.76 10.47
CA LEU A 39 -30.71 7.93 11.57
C LEU A 39 -31.27 7.40 12.89
N TYR A 40 -32.56 7.62 13.14
CA TYR A 40 -33.24 7.13 14.33
C TYR A 40 -33.22 5.60 14.42
N ASP A 41 -33.50 4.91 13.31
CA ASP A 41 -33.41 3.44 13.20
C ASP A 41 -32.00 2.90 13.48
N ARG A 42 -30.99 3.78 13.45
CA ARG A 42 -29.57 3.46 13.70
C ARG A 42 -29.05 4.02 15.03
N GLY A 43 -29.96 4.43 15.92
CA GLY A 43 -29.65 4.79 17.31
C GLY A 43 -29.29 6.26 17.53
N ALA A 44 -29.63 7.14 16.59
CA ALA A 44 -29.50 8.58 16.81
C ALA A 44 -30.58 9.10 17.78
N THR A 45 -30.32 10.24 18.44
CA THR A 45 -31.19 10.74 19.52
C THR A 45 -32.49 11.35 18.98
N MET A 46 -33.60 11.20 19.72
CA MET A 46 -34.90 11.79 19.32
C MET A 46 -34.91 13.33 19.25
N ASN A 47 -33.91 14.03 19.79
CA ASN A 47 -33.85 15.49 19.84
C ASN A 47 -33.03 16.14 18.71
N MET A 48 -32.67 15.36 17.68
CA MET A 48 -32.02 15.88 16.47
C MET A 48 -32.88 16.95 15.80
N SER A 49 -32.24 17.95 15.20
CA SER A 49 -32.89 18.93 14.33
C SER A 49 -31.99 19.17 13.13
N LEU A 50 -32.14 18.32 12.12
CA LEU A 50 -31.33 18.36 10.91
C LEU A 50 -31.63 19.63 10.11
N LYS A 51 -30.60 20.45 9.87
CA LYS A 51 -30.69 21.63 9.02
C LYS A 51 -30.09 21.31 7.65
N LEU A 52 -30.78 21.72 6.59
CA LEU A 52 -30.19 21.68 5.26
C LEU A 52 -29.04 22.67 5.23
N GLU A 53 -27.83 22.16 5.06
CA GLU A 53 -26.62 22.98 5.09
C GLU A 53 -26.05 23.20 3.68
N GLU A 54 -26.00 22.15 2.86
CA GLU A 54 -25.58 22.23 1.45
C GLU A 54 -26.51 21.42 0.55
N TYR A 55 -26.60 21.82 -0.72
CA TYR A 55 -27.41 21.11 -1.71
C TYR A 55 -26.91 21.36 -3.13
N THR A 56 -27.26 20.45 -4.04
CA THR A 56 -27.14 20.59 -5.49
C THR A 56 -28.47 20.23 -6.15
N GLU A 57 -28.49 20.18 -7.48
CA GLU A 57 -29.61 19.59 -8.22
C GLU A 57 -29.84 18.11 -7.89
N ARG A 58 -28.85 17.40 -7.35
CA ARG A 58 -28.87 15.93 -7.13
C ARG A 58 -28.71 15.51 -5.67
N LEU A 59 -28.17 16.36 -4.80
CA LEU A 59 -27.81 16.01 -3.42
C LEU A 59 -28.42 16.96 -2.38
N PHE A 60 -28.73 16.40 -1.21
CA PHE A 60 -28.96 17.13 0.03
C PHE A 60 -27.94 16.72 1.10
N PHE A 61 -27.38 17.72 1.78
CA PHE A 61 -26.56 17.54 2.96
C PHE A 61 -27.24 18.19 4.17
N PHE A 62 -27.63 17.33 5.11
CA PHE A 62 -28.24 17.72 6.38
C PHE A 62 -27.26 17.61 7.52
N ASN A 63 -27.30 18.59 8.41
CA ASN A 63 -26.41 18.67 9.55
C ASN A 63 -27.12 19.13 10.83
N ASP A 64 -26.83 18.49 11.96
CA ASP A 64 -27.12 18.99 13.30
C ASP A 64 -25.84 19.04 14.12
N THR A 65 -25.29 20.26 14.25
CA THR A 65 -24.06 20.50 15.01
C THR A 65 -24.23 20.32 16.52
N ARG A 66 -25.47 20.29 17.05
CA ARG A 66 -25.71 20.09 18.49
C ARG A 66 -25.62 18.63 18.90
N THR A 67 -26.17 17.75 18.05
CA THR A 67 -26.11 16.29 18.25
C THR A 67 -24.91 15.66 17.56
N HIS A 68 -24.14 16.46 16.81
CA HIS A 68 -22.99 16.00 16.05
C HIS A 68 -23.35 14.89 15.06
N THR A 69 -24.47 15.10 14.34
CA THR A 69 -25.04 14.14 13.40
C THR A 69 -25.14 14.78 12.01
N PHE A 70 -24.79 14.04 10.96
CA PHE A 70 -24.99 14.50 9.59
C PHE A 70 -25.52 13.37 8.70
N LEU A 71 -26.13 13.75 7.58
CA LEU A 71 -26.54 12.83 6.54
C LEU A 71 -26.41 13.48 5.16
N LEU A 72 -25.78 12.75 4.23
CA LEU A 72 -25.67 13.06 2.82
C LEU A 72 -26.51 12.08 2.03
N MET A 73 -27.42 12.59 1.22
CA MET A 73 -28.35 11.78 0.43
C MET A 73 -28.59 12.33 -0.97
N ALA A 74 -28.93 11.44 -1.89
CA ALA A 74 -29.44 11.80 -3.20
C ALA A 74 -30.87 12.34 -3.10
N ARG A 75 -31.28 13.23 -4.00
CA ARG A 75 -32.67 13.66 -4.15
C ARG A 75 -33.52 12.54 -4.75
N ASP A 76 -34.81 12.51 -4.43
CA ASP A 76 -35.74 11.41 -4.78
C ASP A 76 -35.69 11.03 -6.26
N ASP A 77 -35.66 12.03 -7.15
CA ASP A 77 -35.61 11.84 -8.61
C ASP A 77 -34.39 11.03 -9.09
N TYR A 78 -33.31 11.05 -8.30
CA TYR A 78 -32.05 10.36 -8.59
C TYR A 78 -31.84 9.11 -7.74
N ALA A 79 -32.65 8.88 -6.70
CA ALA A 79 -32.52 7.74 -5.82
C ALA A 79 -32.63 6.41 -6.59
N SER A 80 -33.44 6.37 -7.66
CA SER A 80 -33.59 5.19 -8.54
C SER A 80 -32.36 4.84 -9.39
N LEU A 81 -31.37 5.74 -9.49
CA LEU A 81 -30.10 5.46 -10.14
C LEU A 81 -29.17 4.67 -9.20
N LEU A 82 -29.35 4.85 -7.90
CA LEU A 82 -28.56 4.26 -6.83
C LEU A 82 -29.34 3.10 -6.20
N ASN A 83 -28.64 2.20 -5.52
CA ASN A 83 -29.30 1.15 -4.72
C ASN A 83 -29.89 1.66 -3.40
N ASP A 84 -29.56 2.89 -2.99
CA ASP A 84 -30.06 3.58 -1.80
C ASP A 84 -29.95 5.10 -1.99
N GLN A 85 -30.80 5.84 -1.31
CA GLN A 85 -30.76 7.29 -1.27
C GLN A 85 -29.63 7.82 -0.37
N VAL A 86 -29.22 7.07 0.67
CA VAL A 86 -28.18 7.51 1.61
C VAL A 86 -26.78 7.15 1.11
N LEU A 87 -25.91 8.16 1.10
CA LEU A 87 -24.54 8.09 0.59
C LEU A 87 -23.49 8.20 1.70
N ALA A 88 -23.76 9.00 2.72
CA ALA A 88 -22.93 9.07 3.91
C ALA A 88 -23.71 9.56 5.12
N PHE A 89 -23.31 9.16 6.33
CA PHE A 89 -23.93 9.62 7.57
C PHE A 89 -22.98 9.46 8.77
N SER A 90 -23.27 10.18 9.85
CA SER A 90 -22.58 10.01 11.13
C SER A 90 -23.51 10.34 12.29
N ILE A 91 -23.29 9.70 13.44
CA ILE A 91 -24.08 9.87 14.67
C ILE A 91 -23.11 10.19 15.82
N GLY A 92 -23.24 11.37 16.43
CA GLY A 92 -22.50 11.72 17.65
C GLY A 92 -21.01 11.98 17.46
N VAL A 93 -20.58 12.41 16.26
CA VAL A 93 -19.17 12.73 15.99
C VAL A 93 -19.00 14.18 15.56
N TRP A 94 -18.16 14.92 16.31
CA TRP A 94 -17.99 16.37 16.15
C TRP A 94 -17.67 16.74 14.70
N HIS A 95 -18.30 17.78 14.17
CA HIS A 95 -18.02 18.37 12.87
C HIS A 95 -18.36 19.86 12.86
N SER A 96 -17.77 20.58 11.90
CA SER A 96 -17.99 22.01 11.64
C SER A 96 -18.88 22.20 10.41
N LYS A 97 -18.95 23.40 9.83
CA LYS A 97 -19.73 23.59 8.60
C LYS A 97 -19.10 22.87 7.39
N ALA A 98 -19.91 22.42 6.45
CA ALA A 98 -19.47 21.64 5.28
C ALA A 98 -18.41 22.36 4.46
N ARG A 99 -18.67 23.63 4.12
CA ARG A 99 -17.76 24.47 3.34
C ARG A 99 -16.42 24.78 4.02
N GLU A 100 -16.28 24.47 5.30
CA GLU A 100 -15.04 24.66 6.04
C GLU A 100 -14.13 23.42 5.97
N ASN A 101 -14.59 22.31 5.38
CA ASN A 101 -13.83 21.07 5.23
C ASN A 101 -13.68 20.67 3.74
N ASP A 102 -12.53 20.97 3.16
CA ASP A 102 -12.22 20.67 1.76
C ASP A 102 -12.29 19.17 1.43
N THR A 103 -11.97 18.30 2.40
CA THR A 103 -12.04 16.84 2.21
C THR A 103 -13.48 16.40 2.05
N PHE A 104 -14.37 16.86 2.94
CA PHE A 104 -15.80 16.55 2.83
C PHE A 104 -16.40 17.11 1.55
N MET A 105 -16.06 18.35 1.18
CA MET A 105 -16.56 18.95 -0.06
C MET A 105 -16.07 18.24 -1.32
N HIS A 106 -14.87 17.63 -1.29
CA HIS A 106 -14.41 16.78 -2.38
C HIS A 106 -15.26 15.50 -2.52
N ILE A 107 -15.60 14.84 -1.40
CA ILE A 107 -16.51 13.69 -1.37
C ILE A 107 -17.91 14.08 -1.86
N PHE A 108 -18.43 15.22 -1.40
CA PHE A 108 -19.72 15.76 -1.83
C PHE A 108 -19.77 15.96 -3.35
N LYS A 109 -18.74 16.60 -3.93
CA LYS A 109 -18.63 16.81 -5.38
C LYS A 109 -18.48 15.50 -6.15
N TYR A 110 -17.76 14.52 -5.60
CA TYR A 110 -17.64 13.20 -6.21
C TYR A 110 -19.00 12.55 -6.38
N TYR A 111 -19.82 12.50 -5.32
CA TYR A 111 -21.16 11.91 -5.42
C TYR A 111 -22.09 12.68 -6.37
N ASP A 112 -22.00 14.01 -6.40
CA ASP A 112 -22.81 14.82 -7.32
C ASP A 112 -22.49 14.48 -8.79
N ASN A 113 -21.20 14.37 -9.10
CA ASN A 113 -20.73 14.01 -10.44
C ASN A 113 -21.05 12.55 -10.78
N LEU A 114 -20.93 11.63 -9.83
CA LEU A 114 -21.30 10.23 -10.03
C LEU A 114 -22.77 10.11 -10.45
N ILE A 115 -23.68 10.76 -9.71
CA ILE A 115 -25.12 10.73 -10.02
C ILE A 115 -25.40 11.39 -11.38
N LYS A 116 -24.73 12.51 -11.68
CA LYS A 116 -24.85 13.17 -12.99
C LYS A 116 -24.47 12.21 -14.13
N ASP A 117 -23.34 11.55 -14.00
CA ASP A 117 -22.82 10.66 -15.03
C ASP A 117 -23.70 9.41 -15.21
N MET A 118 -24.30 8.90 -14.12
CA MET A 118 -25.32 7.85 -14.18
C MET A 118 -26.62 8.31 -14.86
N HIS A 119 -27.07 9.52 -14.54
CA HIS A 119 -28.29 10.10 -15.12
C HIS A 119 -28.16 10.31 -16.64
N GLU A 120 -26.99 10.77 -17.08
CA GLU A 120 -26.66 10.98 -18.50
C GLU A 120 -26.34 9.66 -19.25
N GLY A 121 -26.41 8.51 -18.58
CA GLY A 121 -26.14 7.20 -19.17
C GLY A 121 -24.66 6.94 -19.48
N ARG A 122 -23.74 7.78 -18.98
CA ARG A 122 -22.28 7.57 -19.08
C ARG A 122 -21.81 6.42 -18.20
N ILE A 123 -22.55 6.15 -17.12
CA ILE A 123 -22.33 5.03 -16.20
C ILE A 123 -23.63 4.22 -16.11
N PRO A 124 -23.59 2.88 -16.18
CA PRO A 124 -24.78 2.08 -15.97
C PRO A 124 -25.31 2.29 -14.55
N LYS A 125 -26.63 2.22 -14.39
CA LYS A 125 -27.27 2.22 -13.06
C LYS A 125 -26.70 1.07 -12.22
N GLU A 126 -26.60 1.30 -10.92
CA GLU A 126 -26.21 0.21 -10.02
C GLU A 126 -27.29 -0.88 -10.06
N GLN A 127 -26.87 -2.14 -10.19
CA GLN A 127 -27.76 -3.27 -10.02
C GLN A 127 -27.97 -3.51 -8.52
N PRO A 128 -29.17 -3.91 -8.07
CA PRO A 128 -29.41 -4.31 -6.70
C PRO A 128 -28.46 -5.45 -6.34
N SER A 129 -27.46 -5.17 -5.49
CA SER A 129 -26.66 -6.22 -4.88
C SER A 129 -27.32 -6.64 -3.56
N GLU A 130 -27.24 -7.94 -3.23
CA GLU A 130 -27.60 -8.38 -1.87
C GLU A 130 -26.74 -7.62 -0.87
N ARG A 131 -27.37 -6.80 -0.03
CA ARG A 131 -26.66 -6.07 1.02
C ARG A 131 -26.11 -7.09 2.01
N PRO A 132 -24.79 -7.20 2.17
CA PRO A 132 -24.24 -8.16 3.11
C PRO A 132 -24.71 -7.82 4.51
N ASN A 133 -25.27 -8.80 5.25
CA ASN A 133 -25.58 -8.63 6.66
C ASN A 133 -24.27 -8.65 7.48
N ILE A 134 -23.51 -7.56 7.40
CA ILE A 134 -22.20 -7.41 8.03
C ILE A 134 -22.17 -6.10 8.82
N TYR A 135 -21.76 -6.20 10.07
CA TYR A 135 -21.46 -5.06 10.93
C TYR A 135 -20.12 -5.29 11.64
N ILE A 136 -19.16 -4.42 11.36
CA ILE A 136 -17.85 -4.35 12.00
C ILE A 136 -17.77 -2.97 12.64
N ARG A 137 -17.74 -2.96 13.98
CA ARG A 137 -17.72 -1.73 14.77
C ARG A 137 -16.44 -0.91 14.49
N PRO A 138 -16.52 0.43 14.40
CA PRO A 138 -15.34 1.29 14.27
C PRO A 138 -14.33 1.07 15.39
N MET A 139 -13.09 0.73 15.03
CA MET A 139 -12.00 0.40 15.95
C MET A 139 -11.31 1.63 16.55
N LEU A 140 -11.30 2.75 15.84
CA LEU A 140 -10.63 4.00 16.22
C LEU A 140 -11.62 5.05 16.76
N ASN A 141 -12.83 4.68 17.17
CA ASN A 141 -13.88 5.61 17.60
C ASN A 141 -13.47 6.62 18.71
N THR A 142 -12.47 6.26 19.53
CA THR A 142 -11.89 7.14 20.57
C THR A 142 -10.68 7.94 20.11
N ILE A 143 -10.01 7.55 19.02
CA ILE A 143 -8.79 8.18 18.50
C ILE A 143 -9.16 9.16 17.40
N ARG A 144 -8.95 10.46 17.63
CA ARG A 144 -9.34 11.54 16.73
C ARG A 144 -8.22 12.56 16.66
N TRP A 145 -7.34 12.42 15.68
CA TRP A 145 -6.19 13.31 15.52
C TRP A 145 -6.39 14.30 14.39
N TYR A 146 -5.74 15.46 14.48
CA TYR A 146 -5.88 16.58 13.55
C TYR A 146 -4.55 16.90 12.87
N GLN A 147 -4.61 17.37 11.63
CA GLN A 147 -3.46 17.89 10.89
C GLN A 147 -3.08 19.30 11.37
N THR A 148 -2.57 19.40 12.59
CA THR A 148 -2.19 20.67 13.19
C THR A 148 -0.94 21.29 12.53
N ARG A 149 -0.76 22.60 12.72
CA ARG A 149 0.35 23.41 12.21
C ARG A 149 1.37 23.62 13.32
N PHE A 150 2.51 22.92 13.29
CA PHE A 150 3.57 23.14 14.26
C PHE A 150 4.94 23.35 13.58
N ASN A 151 5.75 24.23 14.18
CA ASN A 151 7.09 24.63 13.70
C ASN A 151 8.18 23.54 13.81
N ALA A 152 7.82 22.27 14.02
CA ALA A 152 8.79 21.23 14.40
C ALA A 152 9.08 20.20 13.30
N VAL A 153 8.38 20.26 12.16
CA VAL A 153 8.46 19.16 11.18
C VAL A 153 9.67 19.28 10.24
N LEU A 154 10.03 20.51 9.87
CA LEU A 154 11.25 20.86 9.14
C LEU A 154 11.97 21.96 9.90
N ASP A 155 13.25 21.72 10.24
CA ASP A 155 14.04 22.61 11.09
C ASP A 155 14.44 23.94 10.40
N ASP A 156 14.24 24.05 9.09
CA ASP A 156 14.66 25.18 8.23
C ASP A 156 13.49 25.96 7.61
N GLN A 157 12.24 25.60 7.88
CA GLN A 157 11.06 26.30 7.36
C GLN A 157 10.72 27.51 8.25
N LYS A 158 10.54 28.68 7.63
CA LYS A 158 10.16 29.92 8.35
C LYS A 158 8.69 29.94 8.79
N ARG A 159 7.82 29.17 8.13
CA ARG A 159 6.39 29.07 8.45
C ARG A 159 6.05 27.66 8.96
N PRO A 160 5.14 27.52 9.93
CA PRO A 160 4.68 26.21 10.39
C PRO A 160 4.06 25.43 9.24
N CYS A 161 4.36 24.14 9.13
CA CYS A 161 3.78 23.24 8.14
C CYS A 161 2.73 22.33 8.79
N LEU A 162 1.78 21.85 7.99
CA LEU A 162 0.86 20.80 8.41
C LEU A 162 1.60 19.47 8.53
N TYR A 163 1.17 18.60 9.45
CA TYR A 163 1.65 17.20 9.48
C TYR A 163 1.36 16.44 8.17
N GLY A 164 0.20 16.71 7.58
CA GLY A 164 -0.30 16.01 6.40
C GLY A 164 -1.13 14.78 6.75
N CYS A 165 -2.11 14.48 5.89
CA CYS A 165 -3.09 13.42 6.08
C CYS A 165 -2.43 12.03 6.21
N GLY A 166 -1.35 11.78 5.47
CA GLY A 166 -0.58 10.55 5.54
C GLY A 166 0.05 10.29 6.91
N ALA A 167 0.68 11.30 7.50
CA ALA A 167 1.31 11.18 8.81
C ALA A 167 0.26 11.01 9.91
N VAL A 168 -0.87 11.72 9.81
CA VAL A 168 -1.99 11.60 10.77
C VAL A 168 -2.66 10.23 10.66
N ALA A 169 -2.96 9.74 9.45
CA ALA A 169 -3.55 8.42 9.25
C ALA A 169 -2.67 7.30 9.83
N ILE A 170 -1.37 7.31 9.52
CA ILE A 170 -0.41 6.37 10.11
C ILE A 170 -0.33 6.52 11.62
N GLY A 171 -0.23 7.74 12.14
CA GLY A 171 -0.10 7.98 13.57
C GLY A 171 -1.30 7.49 14.37
N GLN A 172 -2.51 7.63 13.84
CA GLN A 172 -3.72 7.10 14.46
C GLN A 172 -3.72 5.56 14.52
N LEU A 173 -3.28 4.89 13.44
CA LEU A 173 -3.08 3.43 13.45
C LEU A 173 -2.02 3.01 14.47
N MET A 174 -0.90 3.75 14.53
CA MET A 174 0.15 3.48 15.50
C MET A 174 -0.34 3.65 16.95
N LYS A 175 -1.21 4.63 17.22
CA LYS A 175 -1.84 4.79 18.52
C LYS A 175 -2.84 3.69 18.84
N TYR A 176 -3.60 3.21 17.85
CA TYR A 176 -4.51 2.07 18.01
C TYR A 176 -3.77 0.82 18.50
N TYR A 177 -2.61 0.53 17.89
CA TYR A 177 -1.77 -0.61 18.29
C TYR A 177 -0.82 -0.32 19.46
N GLU A 178 -0.67 0.95 19.84
CA GLU A 178 0.42 1.44 20.70
C GLU A 178 1.80 0.88 20.27
N TRP A 179 2.07 1.01 18.96
CA TRP A 179 3.23 0.40 18.29
C TRP A 179 3.89 1.34 17.26
N PRO A 180 5.23 1.37 17.16
CA PRO A 180 6.21 0.52 17.84
C PRO A 180 6.62 1.00 19.23
N LYS A 181 7.22 0.10 20.02
CA LYS A 181 7.91 0.48 21.27
C LYS A 181 9.22 1.24 20.99
N LYS A 182 9.94 0.83 19.95
CA LYS A 182 11.16 1.45 19.44
C LYS A 182 11.15 1.49 17.93
N THR A 183 11.58 2.59 17.35
CA THR A 183 11.85 2.68 15.91
C THR A 183 13.23 2.13 15.57
N GLN A 184 13.50 1.88 14.28
CA GLN A 184 14.79 1.34 13.83
C GLN A 184 15.30 1.99 12.54
N GLY A 185 16.63 1.95 12.38
CA GLY A 185 17.32 2.44 11.20
C GLY A 185 17.38 3.96 11.11
N SER A 186 17.81 4.44 9.95
CA SER A 186 17.77 5.84 9.57
C SER A 186 17.06 5.96 8.22
N PHE A 187 16.57 7.15 7.92
CA PHE A 187 15.91 7.40 6.64
C PHE A 187 16.36 8.72 6.05
N SER A 188 16.64 8.73 4.75
CA SER A 188 17.05 9.93 4.02
C SER A 188 16.37 10.00 2.67
N TYR A 189 15.99 11.21 2.24
CA TYR A 189 15.36 11.45 0.94
C TYR A 189 15.70 12.86 0.43
N ILE A 190 15.50 13.10 -0.86
CA ILE A 190 15.60 14.44 -1.45
C ILE A 190 14.20 15.06 -1.47
N ASP A 191 14.03 16.23 -0.87
CA ASP A 191 12.76 16.95 -0.89
C ASP A 191 12.51 17.68 -2.23
N ARG A 192 11.35 18.32 -2.40
CA ARG A 192 11.00 19.07 -3.62
C ARG A 192 11.95 20.24 -3.92
N ALA A 193 12.66 20.75 -2.92
CA ALA A 193 13.65 21.81 -3.09
C ALA A 193 15.03 21.24 -3.45
N GLY A 194 15.15 19.93 -3.68
CA GLY A 194 16.43 19.27 -3.98
C GLY A 194 17.32 19.08 -2.75
N LYS A 195 16.80 19.32 -1.53
CA LYS A 195 17.58 19.23 -0.30
C LYS A 195 17.53 17.83 0.29
N LEU A 196 18.68 17.30 0.67
CA LEU A 196 18.79 16.06 1.43
C LEU A 196 18.18 16.24 2.82
N ARG A 197 17.14 15.48 3.11
CA ARG A 197 16.52 15.31 4.42
C ARG A 197 17.00 14.00 5.00
N SER A 198 17.25 13.98 6.29
CA SER A 198 17.66 12.77 7.02
C SER A 198 17.05 12.78 8.40
N ILE A 199 16.58 11.62 8.84
CA ILE A 199 16.08 11.40 10.19
C ILE A 199 16.68 10.11 10.74
N ASN A 200 17.24 10.19 11.94
CA ASN A 200 17.67 9.00 12.67
C ASN A 200 16.48 8.46 13.45
N LEU A 201 16.10 7.21 13.17
CA LEU A 201 15.00 6.49 13.81
C LEU A 201 15.56 5.36 14.69
N GLN A 202 16.87 5.23 14.88
CA GLN A 202 17.45 4.12 15.61
C GLN A 202 17.10 4.21 17.10
N ASP A 203 16.54 3.12 17.64
CA ASP A 203 16.21 2.93 19.07
C ASP A 203 15.32 4.01 19.68
N ALA A 204 14.64 4.79 18.84
CA ALA A 204 13.88 5.93 19.32
C ALA A 204 12.56 5.44 19.93
N THR A 205 12.40 5.61 21.24
CA THR A 205 11.22 5.15 21.99
C THR A 205 10.02 6.05 21.69
N ILE A 206 8.82 5.47 21.69
CA ILE A 206 7.55 6.19 21.62
C ILE A 206 6.78 5.97 22.92
N ALA A 207 6.55 7.06 23.67
CA ALA A 207 5.80 7.04 24.92
C ALA A 207 4.30 7.15 24.64
N TRP A 208 3.65 6.03 24.27
CA TRP A 208 2.22 6.00 23.91
C TRP A 208 1.28 6.53 24.99
N ASN A 209 1.65 6.37 26.26
CA ASN A 209 0.91 6.91 27.42
C ASN A 209 0.90 8.44 27.47
N ASN A 210 1.86 9.11 26.81
CA ASN A 210 1.94 10.57 26.75
C ASN A 210 1.17 11.16 25.55
N LEU A 211 0.57 10.29 24.71
CA LEU A 211 -0.21 10.68 23.56
C LEU A 211 -1.70 10.53 23.87
N ASN A 212 -2.41 11.65 23.90
CA ASN A 212 -3.86 11.67 24.06
C ASN A 212 -4.55 11.03 22.84
N ASN A 213 -5.76 10.51 23.08
CA ASN A 213 -6.56 9.97 21.98
C ASN A 213 -7.18 11.08 21.12
N ILE A 214 -7.40 12.27 21.66
CA ILE A 214 -8.05 13.38 20.94
C ILE A 214 -7.07 14.56 20.79
N TYR A 215 -6.84 14.95 19.55
CA TYR A 215 -6.21 16.21 19.17
C TYR A 215 -7.06 16.87 18.07
N ASN A 216 -7.51 18.09 18.32
CA ASN A 216 -8.28 18.93 17.40
C ASN A 216 -7.55 20.25 17.12
N ALA A 217 -8.13 21.12 16.30
CA ALA A 217 -7.56 22.41 15.92
C ALA A 217 -7.24 23.34 17.12
N TYR A 218 -7.84 23.11 18.29
CA TYR A 218 -7.68 23.93 19.50
C TYR A 218 -6.82 23.27 20.58
N SER A 219 -6.33 22.05 20.33
CA SER A 219 -5.56 21.30 21.31
C SER A 219 -4.21 21.96 21.57
N THR A 220 -3.81 22.02 22.85
CA THR A 220 -2.48 22.50 23.22
C THR A 220 -1.40 21.60 22.64
N ARG A 221 -0.26 22.20 22.31
CA ARG A 221 0.89 21.51 21.73
C ARG A 221 1.36 20.33 22.59
N ASN A 222 1.60 19.18 21.96
CA ASN A 222 2.17 17.99 22.60
C ASN A 222 3.49 17.62 21.90
N ALA A 223 4.62 17.79 22.60
CA ALA A 223 5.94 17.55 22.03
C ALA A 223 6.18 16.08 21.61
N ALA A 224 5.53 15.12 22.27
CA ALA A 224 5.61 13.71 21.88
C ALA A 224 4.88 13.45 20.56
N LEU A 225 3.72 14.11 20.35
CA LEU A 225 2.99 14.06 19.09
C LEU A 225 3.81 14.70 17.95
N ASP A 226 4.39 15.88 18.18
CA ASP A 226 5.27 16.55 17.22
C ASP A 226 6.44 15.66 16.78
N THR A 227 7.07 15.00 17.76
CA THR A 227 8.19 14.10 17.51
C THR A 227 7.76 12.88 16.68
N LEU A 228 6.62 12.27 17.03
CA LEU A 228 6.06 11.16 16.27
C LEU A 228 5.75 11.58 14.83
N MET A 229 5.05 12.69 14.65
CA MET A 229 4.63 13.18 13.33
C MET A 229 5.83 13.58 12.46
N LYS A 230 6.88 14.16 13.05
CA LYS A 230 8.15 14.39 12.36
C LYS A 230 8.75 13.07 11.88
N ARG A 231 8.87 12.06 12.76
CA ARG A 231 9.44 10.75 12.39
C ARG A 231 8.65 10.07 11.28
N VAL A 232 7.33 9.97 11.43
CA VAL A 232 6.44 9.36 10.44
C VAL A 232 6.51 10.12 9.12
N GLY A 233 6.35 11.44 9.15
CA GLY A 233 6.31 12.25 7.93
C GLY A 233 7.64 12.24 7.15
N HIS A 234 8.79 12.23 7.83
CA HIS A 234 10.08 12.04 7.16
C HIS A 234 10.20 10.63 6.55
N ALA A 235 9.80 9.58 7.27
CA ALA A 235 9.89 8.20 6.78
C ALA A 235 9.03 7.94 5.52
N ILE A 236 7.88 8.62 5.40
CA ILE A 236 7.00 8.54 4.23
C ILE A 236 7.31 9.60 3.14
N CYS A 237 8.44 10.29 3.24
CA CYS A 237 8.87 11.33 2.30
C CYS A 237 7.83 12.45 2.12
N SER A 238 7.21 12.93 3.20
CA SER A 238 6.22 14.00 3.12
C SER A 238 6.79 15.26 2.45
N TYR A 239 6.00 15.81 1.53
CA TYR A 239 6.18 17.11 0.91
C TYR A 239 5.46 18.15 1.77
N TYR A 240 6.19 18.73 2.71
CA TYR A 240 5.64 19.67 3.66
C TYR A 240 5.30 21.01 3.02
N GLY A 241 4.12 21.52 3.36
CA GLY A 241 3.67 22.85 2.98
C GLY A 241 2.83 23.51 4.08
N HIS A 242 2.71 24.83 3.98
CA HIS A 242 1.93 25.63 4.93
C HIS A 242 0.42 25.39 4.78
N GLU A 243 -0.06 25.36 3.54
CA GLU A 243 -1.48 25.15 3.20
C GLU A 243 -1.82 23.68 2.91
N GLY A 244 -0.82 22.82 2.77
CA GLY A 244 -1.03 21.41 2.47
C GLY A 244 0.29 20.63 2.52
N THR A 245 0.25 19.47 3.19
CA THR A 245 1.35 18.50 3.17
C THR A 245 0.85 17.25 2.46
N SER A 246 1.59 16.80 1.44
CA SER A 246 1.26 15.60 0.66
C SER A 246 2.33 14.52 0.85
N SER A 247 1.97 13.26 0.64
CA SER A 247 2.91 12.14 0.67
C SER A 247 2.51 11.11 -0.38
N ASN A 248 3.47 10.32 -0.85
CA ASN A 248 3.19 9.27 -1.83
C ASN A 248 3.01 7.93 -1.11
N THR A 249 1.87 7.28 -1.33
CA THR A 249 1.46 6.02 -0.68
C THR A 249 2.47 4.90 -0.87
N ARG A 250 3.23 4.91 -1.98
CA ARG A 250 4.30 3.94 -2.26
C ARG A 250 5.35 3.84 -1.15
N TYR A 251 5.61 4.93 -0.42
CA TYR A 251 6.60 4.97 0.66
C TYR A 251 6.10 4.36 1.98
N PHE A 252 4.79 4.16 2.14
CA PHE A 252 4.19 3.87 3.44
C PHE A 252 4.55 2.48 3.91
N LYS A 253 4.44 1.48 3.03
CA LYS A 253 4.81 0.09 3.36
C LYS A 253 6.27 0.02 3.79
N ARG A 254 7.18 0.58 2.99
CA ARG A 254 8.61 0.62 3.32
C ARG A 254 8.83 1.28 4.67
N ALA A 255 8.27 2.46 4.91
CA ALA A 255 8.41 3.17 6.18
C ALA A 255 7.92 2.32 7.37
N LEU A 256 6.70 1.78 7.27
CA LEU A 256 6.06 1.00 8.34
C LEU A 256 6.83 -0.29 8.66
N VAL A 257 7.28 -1.01 7.63
CA VAL A 257 8.05 -2.25 7.80
C VAL A 257 9.48 -1.96 8.26
N ASP A 258 10.21 -1.13 7.52
CA ASP A 258 11.64 -0.94 7.72
C ASP A 258 11.96 -0.09 8.94
N ASN A 259 11.13 0.91 9.26
CA ASN A 259 11.42 1.86 10.35
C ASN A 259 10.56 1.69 11.60
N PHE A 260 9.36 1.13 11.44
CA PHE A 260 8.39 1.02 12.53
C PHE A 260 8.00 -0.42 12.89
N GLY A 261 8.63 -1.43 12.29
CA GLY A 261 8.45 -2.83 12.68
C GLY A 261 7.02 -3.36 12.48
N TYR A 262 6.31 -2.88 11.47
CA TYR A 262 5.03 -3.46 11.04
C TYR A 262 5.24 -4.68 10.13
N SER A 263 4.19 -5.49 10.01
CA SER A 263 4.23 -6.74 9.25
C SER A 263 4.67 -6.53 7.80
N PRO A 264 5.63 -7.33 7.28
CA PRO A 264 5.95 -7.31 5.85
C PRO A 264 4.76 -7.75 4.98
N ALA A 265 3.77 -8.44 5.55
CA ALA A 265 2.58 -8.86 4.82
C ALA A 265 1.69 -7.68 4.35
N MET A 266 1.99 -6.44 4.81
CA MET A 266 1.37 -5.22 4.31
C MET A 266 1.44 -5.13 2.79
N PHE A 267 0.40 -4.61 2.12
CA PHE A 267 0.47 -4.36 0.68
C PHE A 267 -0.45 -3.21 0.26
N LEU A 268 -0.11 -2.57 -0.86
CA LEU A 268 -0.91 -1.53 -1.50
C LEU A 268 -1.72 -2.16 -2.63
N VAL A 269 -3.04 -2.01 -2.58
CA VAL A 269 -3.95 -2.32 -3.68
C VAL A 269 -4.43 -1.03 -4.32
N ASN A 270 -4.48 -0.98 -5.65
CA ASN A 270 -4.94 0.19 -6.41
C ASN A 270 -6.07 -0.20 -7.39
N SER A 271 -7.03 0.71 -7.55
CA SER A 271 -8.18 0.60 -8.44
C SER A 271 -7.84 0.40 -9.92
N ARG A 272 -6.61 0.75 -10.35
CA ARG A 272 -6.12 0.44 -11.69
C ARG A 272 -5.95 -1.06 -11.93
N TYR A 273 -5.78 -1.83 -10.87
CA TYR A 273 -5.50 -3.26 -10.96
C TYR A 273 -6.69 -4.13 -10.58
N VAL A 274 -7.65 -3.58 -9.82
CA VAL A 274 -8.83 -4.33 -9.37
C VAL A 274 -10.11 -3.54 -9.44
N ASN A 275 -11.19 -4.30 -9.63
CA ASN A 275 -12.53 -3.78 -9.53
C ASN A 275 -12.93 -3.47 -8.07
N GLU A 276 -14.05 -2.78 -7.95
CA GLU A 276 -14.66 -2.37 -6.68
C GLU A 276 -14.93 -3.54 -5.75
N HIS A 277 -15.58 -4.60 -6.26
CA HIS A 277 -15.97 -5.77 -5.49
C HIS A 277 -14.77 -6.41 -4.77
N THR A 278 -13.67 -6.55 -5.50
CA THR A 278 -12.42 -7.09 -4.96
C THR A 278 -11.84 -6.18 -3.89
N MET A 279 -11.73 -4.88 -4.15
CA MET A 279 -11.18 -3.91 -3.19
C MET A 279 -11.96 -3.95 -1.87
N VAL A 280 -13.30 -3.92 -1.94
CA VAL A 280 -14.18 -3.99 -0.76
C VAL A 280 -14.02 -5.32 -0.02
N ASN A 281 -13.90 -6.45 -0.72
CA ASN A 281 -13.69 -7.75 -0.09
C ASN A 281 -12.34 -7.82 0.66
N LEU A 282 -11.27 -7.25 0.08
CA LEU A 282 -9.97 -7.19 0.73
C LEU A 282 -10.00 -6.31 1.99
N ILE A 283 -10.59 -5.11 1.91
CA ILE A 283 -10.80 -4.23 3.06
C ILE A 283 -11.62 -4.95 4.15
N ARG A 284 -12.71 -5.61 3.76
CA ARG A 284 -13.55 -6.37 4.69
C ARG A 284 -12.77 -7.47 5.43
N ASN A 285 -11.88 -8.18 4.74
CA ASN A 285 -11.11 -9.26 5.34
C ASN A 285 -10.15 -8.75 6.42
N ASP A 286 -9.50 -7.60 6.19
CA ASP A 286 -8.69 -6.92 7.19
C ASP A 286 -9.54 -6.46 8.38
N LEU A 287 -10.66 -5.80 8.11
CA LEU A 287 -11.53 -5.28 9.16
C LEU A 287 -12.08 -6.40 10.06
N LYS A 288 -12.42 -7.57 9.49
CA LYS A 288 -12.85 -8.75 10.25
C LYS A 288 -11.78 -9.28 11.21
N GLN A 289 -10.51 -9.04 10.91
CA GLN A 289 -9.37 -9.44 11.71
C GLN A 289 -8.97 -8.37 12.74
N GLY A 290 -9.73 -7.27 12.86
CA GLY A 290 -9.36 -6.15 13.72
C GLY A 290 -8.18 -5.35 13.18
N CYS A 291 -7.97 -5.36 11.86
CA CYS A 291 -6.91 -4.64 11.18
C CYS A 291 -7.51 -3.43 10.43
N PRO A 292 -7.38 -2.19 10.94
CA PRO A 292 -7.81 -1.02 10.20
C PRO A 292 -6.89 -0.73 9.01
N CYS A 293 -7.46 -0.21 7.94
CA CYS A 293 -6.82 0.00 6.64
C CYS A 293 -6.53 1.49 6.40
N ILE A 294 -5.53 1.83 5.57
CA ILE A 294 -5.40 3.20 5.04
C ILE A 294 -6.04 3.25 3.66
N LEU A 295 -7.03 4.11 3.46
CA LEU A 295 -7.61 4.37 2.15
C LEU A 295 -7.10 5.70 1.61
N THR A 296 -6.98 5.82 0.30
CA THR A 296 -6.48 7.04 -0.35
C THR A 296 -7.12 7.26 -1.71
N GLY A 297 -7.43 8.51 -2.03
CA GLY A 297 -7.99 8.92 -3.31
C GLY A 297 -8.17 10.45 -3.35
N GLY A 298 -8.24 11.01 -4.56
CA GLY A 298 -8.17 12.44 -4.76
C GLY A 298 -6.92 13.05 -4.13
N THR A 299 -7.10 13.96 -3.17
CA THR A 299 -6.04 14.70 -2.46
C THR A 299 -5.85 14.29 -0.99
N HIS A 300 -6.55 13.24 -0.52
CA HIS A 300 -6.61 12.92 0.93
C HIS A 300 -6.40 11.43 1.25
N MET A 301 -6.17 11.15 2.53
CA MET A 301 -5.94 9.82 3.09
C MET A 301 -6.82 9.63 4.33
N PHE A 302 -7.41 8.45 4.44
CA PHE A 302 -8.39 8.09 5.45
C PHE A 302 -7.93 6.84 6.18
N VAL A 303 -8.33 6.70 7.45
CA VAL A 303 -8.27 5.39 8.11
C VAL A 303 -9.67 4.78 8.02
N CYS A 304 -9.76 3.59 7.43
CA CYS A 304 -10.98 2.79 7.45
C CYS A 304 -10.88 1.76 8.56
N ASP A 305 -11.81 1.82 9.50
CA ASP A 305 -11.74 1.08 10.77
C ASP A 305 -13.07 0.39 11.13
N GLY A 306 -14.05 0.39 10.23
CA GLY A 306 -15.33 -0.26 10.42
C GLY A 306 -16.06 -0.45 9.09
N MET A 307 -17.06 -1.33 9.08
CA MET A 307 -17.88 -1.58 7.89
C MET A 307 -19.30 -1.97 8.30
N PHE A 308 -20.29 -1.46 7.60
CA PHE A 308 -21.71 -1.76 7.81
C PHE A 308 -22.37 -1.90 6.44
N ALA A 309 -22.89 -3.08 6.12
CA ALA A 309 -23.40 -3.38 4.78
C ALA A 309 -22.37 -3.00 3.69
N ASP A 310 -22.68 -1.99 2.87
CA ASP A 310 -21.87 -1.39 1.81
C ASP A 310 -21.20 -0.06 2.20
N PHE A 311 -21.33 0.35 3.47
CA PHE A 311 -20.67 1.52 4.03
C PHE A 311 -19.34 1.16 4.70
N LEU A 312 -18.33 1.99 4.47
CA LEU A 312 -17.08 2.01 5.21
C LEU A 312 -17.14 3.10 6.26
N HIS A 313 -16.72 2.80 7.49
CA HIS A 313 -16.46 3.85 8.48
C HIS A 313 -15.08 4.46 8.18
N LEU A 314 -15.05 5.78 8.06
CA LEU A 314 -13.85 6.55 7.75
C LEU A 314 -13.54 7.51 8.89
N ASN A 315 -12.32 7.43 9.42
CA ASN A 315 -11.70 8.48 10.20
C ASN A 315 -10.90 9.39 9.26
N MET A 316 -11.28 10.66 9.24
CA MET A 316 -10.82 11.66 8.28
C MET A 316 -9.49 12.30 8.66
N GLY A 317 -9.00 12.13 9.90
CA GLY A 317 -7.80 12.81 10.38
C GLY A 317 -7.97 14.33 10.57
N TRP A 318 -9.20 14.78 10.78
CA TRP A 318 -9.58 16.17 11.08
C TRP A 318 -10.14 16.32 12.50
N GLY A 319 -9.57 15.60 13.47
CA GLY A 319 -9.95 15.72 14.88
C GLY A 319 -11.37 15.24 15.17
N GLY A 320 -11.90 14.34 14.34
CA GLY A 320 -13.28 13.86 14.38
C GLY A 320 -14.20 14.50 13.33
N SER A 321 -13.81 15.64 12.77
CA SER A 321 -14.64 16.35 11.79
C SER A 321 -14.95 15.47 10.58
N TYR A 322 -16.24 15.19 10.40
CA TYR A 322 -16.78 14.36 9.31
C TYR A 322 -16.34 12.88 9.35
N ASP A 323 -15.89 12.38 10.49
CA ASP A 323 -15.77 10.94 10.66
C ASP A 323 -17.18 10.30 10.61
N GLY A 324 -17.31 9.17 9.93
CA GLY A 324 -18.61 8.54 9.75
C GLY A 324 -18.63 7.42 8.72
N TRP A 325 -19.83 7.02 8.33
CA TRP A 325 -20.11 5.96 7.38
C TRP A 325 -20.26 6.52 5.98
N TYR A 326 -19.52 6.00 5.01
CA TYR A 326 -19.51 6.43 3.61
C TYR A 326 -19.67 5.22 2.70
N ARG A 327 -20.58 5.32 1.72
CA ARG A 327 -20.71 4.30 0.67
C ARG A 327 -19.40 4.20 -0.12
N PHE A 328 -19.03 3.00 -0.56
CA PHE A 328 -17.82 2.85 -1.36
C PHE A 328 -17.99 3.54 -2.74
N PRO A 329 -16.99 4.29 -3.25
CA PRO A 329 -17.10 4.94 -4.55
C PRO A 329 -17.02 3.93 -5.69
N VAL A 330 -17.79 4.16 -6.76
CA VAL A 330 -17.68 3.39 -7.99
C VAL A 330 -16.29 3.55 -8.60
N VAL A 331 -15.63 2.42 -8.88
CA VAL A 331 -14.27 2.36 -9.42
C VAL A 331 -14.29 2.02 -10.92
N ARG A 332 -14.15 3.03 -11.79
CA ARG A 332 -14.03 2.85 -13.26
C ARG A 332 -13.08 3.88 -13.90
N LYS A 333 -12.42 3.53 -15.01
CA LYS A 333 -11.41 4.41 -15.66
C LYS A 333 -11.98 5.77 -16.03
N GLU A 334 -13.23 5.78 -16.47
CA GLU A 334 -13.98 6.94 -16.95
C GLU A 334 -14.38 7.90 -15.81
N ILE A 335 -14.41 7.41 -14.56
CA ILE A 335 -14.87 8.13 -13.36
C ILE A 335 -13.73 8.34 -12.33
N ASN A 336 -12.61 7.62 -12.48
CA ASN A 336 -11.51 7.65 -11.52
C ASN A 336 -10.83 9.04 -11.43
N GLU A 337 -11.09 9.95 -12.37
CA GLU A 337 -10.76 11.37 -12.22
C GLU A 337 -11.66 12.00 -11.15
N GLY A 338 -11.25 11.91 -9.87
CA GLY A 338 -11.92 12.54 -8.74
C GLY A 338 -12.50 11.58 -7.70
N SER A 339 -12.36 10.26 -7.85
CA SER A 339 -12.74 9.32 -6.78
C SER A 339 -11.97 9.59 -5.50
N PHE A 340 -12.68 9.63 -4.38
CA PHE A 340 -12.09 9.82 -3.06
C PHE A 340 -11.45 8.54 -2.49
N ILE A 341 -11.68 7.36 -3.10
CA ILE A 341 -10.93 6.12 -2.80
C ILE A 341 -10.48 5.49 -4.12
N THR A 342 -9.16 5.43 -4.31
CA THR A 342 -8.48 4.82 -5.45
C THR A 342 -7.47 3.74 -5.04
N SER A 343 -7.01 3.74 -3.79
CA SER A 343 -6.11 2.71 -3.28
C SER A 343 -6.41 2.40 -1.82
N ALA A 344 -6.01 1.22 -1.37
CA ALA A 344 -5.99 0.82 0.03
C ALA A 344 -4.64 0.21 0.39
N ILE A 345 -4.14 0.52 1.59
CA ILE A 345 -3.02 -0.18 2.21
C ILE A 345 -3.63 -1.12 3.26
N LEU A 346 -3.34 -2.39 3.10
CA LEU A 346 -3.93 -3.50 3.84
C LEU A 346 -2.85 -4.26 4.62
N ASN A 347 -3.26 -5.19 5.47
CA ASN A 347 -2.45 -5.97 6.40
C ASN A 347 -1.57 -5.12 7.33
N ILE A 348 -2.09 -3.97 7.77
CA ILE A 348 -1.36 -3.06 8.66
C ILE A 348 -1.51 -3.50 10.11
N PHE A 349 -0.60 -4.37 10.55
CA PHE A 349 -0.53 -4.80 11.95
C PHE A 349 0.93 -4.88 12.44
N PRO A 350 1.19 -4.69 13.74
CA PRO A 350 2.51 -4.89 14.33
C PRO A 350 3.11 -6.24 13.95
N ASN A 351 4.39 -6.26 13.59
CA ASN A 351 5.07 -7.51 13.27
C ASN A 351 5.40 -8.28 14.56
N ASP A 352 4.43 -9.07 15.06
CA ASP A 352 4.66 -10.04 16.14
C ASP A 352 5.00 -11.44 15.58
N VAL A 353 5.51 -11.49 14.35
CA VAL A 353 5.62 -12.72 13.57
C VAL A 353 6.57 -13.71 14.26
N ALA A 354 6.08 -14.95 14.37
CA ALA A 354 6.83 -16.13 14.74
C ALA A 354 8.20 -16.16 14.02
N SER A 355 9.20 -16.76 14.67
CA SER A 355 10.59 -16.74 14.21
C SER A 355 10.69 -17.01 12.70
N PRO A 356 11.17 -16.04 11.89
CA PRO A 356 11.24 -16.18 10.44
C PRO A 356 12.03 -17.44 10.08
N ILE A 357 11.52 -18.22 9.13
CA ILE A 357 12.13 -19.48 8.73
C ILE A 357 12.78 -19.36 7.35
N SER A 358 13.86 -20.12 7.19
CA SER A 358 14.52 -20.35 5.91
C SER A 358 14.12 -21.72 5.36
N ARG A 359 13.95 -21.81 4.04
CA ARG A 359 13.63 -23.04 3.32
C ARG A 359 14.51 -23.18 2.07
N THR A 360 14.95 -24.41 1.82
CA THR A 360 15.55 -24.80 0.56
C THR A 360 14.72 -25.94 -0.02
N VAL A 361 14.29 -25.80 -1.26
CA VAL A 361 13.41 -26.74 -1.94
C VAL A 361 13.90 -27.01 -3.36
N ASN A 362 13.86 -28.27 -3.76
CA ASN A 362 14.17 -28.71 -5.10
C ASN A 362 12.87 -29.02 -5.86
N VAL A 363 12.58 -28.23 -6.88
CA VAL A 363 11.40 -28.41 -7.75
C VAL A 363 11.80 -29.30 -8.93
N GLU A 364 11.60 -30.61 -8.79
CA GLU A 364 11.89 -31.57 -9.87
C GLU A 364 10.86 -31.45 -11.00
N THR A 365 9.59 -31.35 -10.61
CA THR A 365 8.45 -31.17 -11.53
C THR A 365 7.98 -29.71 -11.48
N PRO A 366 8.06 -28.95 -12.57
CA PRO A 366 7.59 -27.56 -12.58
C PRO A 366 6.13 -27.42 -12.13
N GLY A 367 5.85 -26.39 -11.35
CA GLY A 367 4.52 -26.08 -10.82
C GLY A 367 4.17 -26.77 -9.51
N THR A 368 5.12 -27.48 -8.89
CA THR A 368 4.89 -28.26 -7.67
C THR A 368 5.43 -27.61 -6.40
N LEU A 369 5.97 -26.38 -6.45
CA LEU A 369 6.50 -25.68 -5.28
C LEU A 369 5.50 -25.61 -4.11
N SER A 370 4.21 -25.42 -4.41
CA SER A 370 3.13 -25.39 -3.40
C SER A 370 2.95 -26.72 -2.68
N SER A 371 3.27 -27.85 -3.32
CA SER A 371 3.20 -29.18 -2.70
C SER A 371 4.42 -29.51 -1.85
N LEU A 372 5.55 -28.83 -2.09
CA LEU A 372 6.82 -29.01 -1.37
C LEU A 372 6.92 -28.16 -0.11
N LEU A 373 6.01 -27.20 0.05
CA LEU A 373 5.95 -26.29 1.17
C LEU A 373 4.60 -26.46 1.87
N SER A 374 4.57 -26.29 3.19
CA SER A 374 3.31 -26.33 3.93
C SER A 374 2.63 -24.96 3.85
N GLU A 375 1.33 -24.90 3.56
CA GLU A 375 0.62 -23.61 3.46
C GLU A 375 0.69 -22.78 4.74
N LYS A 376 0.72 -23.45 5.89
CA LYS A 376 0.89 -22.81 7.21
C LYS A 376 2.25 -22.12 7.38
N ASP A 377 3.26 -22.53 6.61
CA ASP A 377 4.62 -22.00 6.70
C ASP A 377 4.76 -20.74 5.83
N TYR A 378 3.96 -20.56 4.77
CA TYR A 378 4.10 -19.45 3.82
C TYR A 378 4.19 -18.06 4.48
N PRO A 379 3.37 -17.73 5.51
CA PRO A 379 3.44 -16.43 6.17
C PRO A 379 4.74 -16.23 6.97
N SER A 380 5.52 -17.27 7.23
CA SER A 380 6.74 -17.23 8.04
C SER A 380 8.04 -17.44 7.24
N ILE A 381 7.95 -17.85 5.97
CA ILE A 381 9.12 -18.02 5.09
C ILE A 381 9.66 -16.64 4.71
N SER A 382 10.80 -16.26 5.31
CA SER A 382 11.48 -15.00 5.02
C SER A 382 12.62 -15.16 4.02
N SER A 383 13.15 -16.38 3.88
CA SER A 383 14.22 -16.75 2.95
C SER A 383 13.88 -18.06 2.27
N LEU A 384 13.96 -18.09 0.94
CA LEU A 384 13.66 -19.25 0.12
C LEU A 384 14.75 -19.44 -0.92
N LYS A 385 15.40 -20.61 -0.91
CA LYS A 385 16.23 -21.10 -2.02
C LYS A 385 15.42 -22.12 -2.81
N VAL A 386 15.25 -21.88 -4.11
CA VAL A 386 14.58 -22.80 -5.02
C VAL A 386 15.60 -23.32 -6.02
N THR A 387 15.70 -24.64 -6.14
CA THR A 387 16.53 -25.33 -7.13
C THR A 387 15.64 -26.13 -8.10
N GLY A 388 16.18 -26.56 -9.24
CA GLY A 388 15.43 -27.35 -10.21
C GLY A 388 14.64 -26.52 -11.22
N ASN A 389 13.57 -27.08 -11.79
CA ASN A 389 12.81 -26.45 -12.88
C ASN A 389 11.54 -25.78 -12.35
N ILE A 390 11.40 -24.47 -12.57
CA ILE A 390 10.23 -23.69 -12.10
C ILE A 390 9.44 -23.09 -13.27
N ASN A 391 8.12 -23.01 -13.13
CA ASN A 391 7.20 -22.44 -14.12
C ASN A 391 6.33 -21.31 -13.54
N GLY A 392 5.27 -20.93 -14.25
CA GLY A 392 4.40 -19.83 -13.83
C GLY A 392 3.64 -20.06 -12.52
N ALA A 393 3.29 -21.31 -12.17
CA ALA A 393 2.63 -21.62 -10.90
C ALA A 393 3.58 -21.40 -9.71
N ASP A 394 4.82 -21.89 -9.81
CA ASP A 394 5.82 -21.70 -8.75
C ASP A 394 6.14 -20.21 -8.55
N ILE A 395 6.32 -19.49 -9.66
CA ILE A 395 6.59 -18.05 -9.62
C ILE A 395 5.42 -17.29 -8.99
N ARG A 396 4.16 -17.66 -9.28
CA ARG A 396 2.99 -17.04 -8.65
C ARG A 396 3.02 -17.19 -7.12
N LEU A 397 3.33 -18.38 -6.61
CA LEU A 397 3.47 -18.61 -5.16
C LEU A 397 4.62 -17.80 -4.57
N ILE A 398 5.78 -17.75 -5.25
CA ILE A 398 6.91 -16.91 -4.83
C ILE A 398 6.50 -15.44 -4.75
N ARG A 399 5.77 -14.94 -5.74
CA ARG A 399 5.26 -13.56 -5.78
C ARG A 399 4.32 -13.27 -4.61
N GLN A 400 3.38 -14.17 -4.30
CA GLN A 400 2.50 -14.05 -3.13
C GLN A 400 3.32 -13.97 -1.83
N MET A 401 4.32 -14.85 -1.67
CA MET A 401 5.19 -14.85 -0.51
C MET A 401 6.04 -13.57 -0.43
N ALA A 402 6.45 -13.01 -1.57
CA ALA A 402 7.23 -11.77 -1.66
C ALA A 402 6.39 -10.48 -1.58
N GLY A 403 5.10 -10.60 -1.22
CA GLY A 403 4.22 -9.46 -1.02
C GLY A 403 3.75 -8.80 -2.33
N SER A 404 3.76 -9.54 -3.44
CA SER A 404 3.22 -9.07 -4.73
C SER A 404 1.70 -9.01 -4.72
N TYR A 405 1.20 -7.96 -5.37
CA TYR A 405 -0.20 -7.75 -5.62
C TYR A 405 -0.54 -8.14 -7.05
N GLU A 406 -1.39 -9.16 -7.23
CA GLU A 406 -1.88 -9.57 -8.55
C GLU A 406 -3.39 -9.41 -8.66
N PRO A 407 -3.92 -8.94 -9.81
CA PRO A 407 -5.33 -9.00 -10.13
C PRO A 407 -5.93 -10.42 -10.16
N CYS A 408 -5.13 -11.47 -10.16
CA CYS A 408 -5.63 -12.85 -10.29
C CYS A 408 -5.54 -13.65 -9.00
N ASP A 409 -4.99 -13.05 -7.94
CA ASP A 409 -4.84 -13.74 -6.67
C ASP A 409 -5.13 -12.80 -5.51
N TYR A 410 -6.41 -12.77 -5.17
CA TYR A 410 -6.98 -12.04 -4.05
C TYR A 410 -6.93 -12.86 -2.75
N SER A 411 -5.94 -13.75 -2.62
CA SER A 411 -5.67 -14.42 -1.36
C SER A 411 -5.55 -13.42 -0.22
N SER A 412 -6.22 -13.75 0.89
CA SER A 412 -6.26 -12.94 2.11
C SER A 412 -4.93 -12.91 2.87
N TRP A 413 -3.94 -13.68 2.44
CA TRP A 413 -2.64 -13.79 3.11
C TRP A 413 -1.51 -13.41 2.14
N LYS A 414 -0.52 -12.70 2.64
CA LYS A 414 0.73 -12.37 1.93
C LYS A 414 1.91 -12.77 2.81
N GLY A 415 2.95 -13.32 2.19
CA GLY A 415 4.12 -13.80 2.94
C GLY A 415 5.11 -12.69 3.29
N ILE A 416 6.15 -13.07 4.01
CA ILE A 416 7.23 -12.18 4.46
C ILE A 416 8.55 -12.42 3.71
N LEU A 417 8.50 -13.03 2.52
CA LEU A 417 9.69 -13.41 1.77
C LEU A 417 10.50 -12.17 1.37
N THR A 418 11.68 -12.04 1.96
CA THR A 418 12.59 -10.92 1.73
C THR A 418 13.85 -11.32 0.97
N SER A 419 14.20 -12.61 0.98
CA SER A 419 15.39 -13.14 0.32
C SER A 419 15.01 -14.34 -0.54
N LEU A 420 15.27 -14.25 -1.83
CA LEU A 420 14.98 -15.31 -2.80
C LEU A 420 16.27 -15.71 -3.52
N ASP A 421 16.63 -16.99 -3.44
CA ASP A 421 17.76 -17.54 -4.18
C ASP A 421 17.26 -18.49 -5.29
N LEU A 422 17.48 -18.09 -6.55
CA LEU A 422 17.17 -18.86 -7.74
C LEU A 422 18.44 -19.27 -8.53
N SER A 423 19.62 -19.19 -7.94
CA SER A 423 20.91 -19.49 -8.61
C SER A 423 20.93 -20.83 -9.33
N GLU A 424 20.35 -21.85 -8.70
CA GLU A 424 20.27 -23.24 -9.16
C GLU A 424 18.90 -23.58 -9.76
N ALA A 425 18.00 -22.60 -9.89
CA ALA A 425 16.74 -22.77 -10.59
C ALA A 425 16.93 -22.59 -12.11
N THR A 426 16.06 -23.24 -12.88
CA THR A 426 15.87 -23.00 -14.31
C THR A 426 14.42 -22.65 -14.54
N ILE A 427 14.17 -21.43 -15.02
CA ILE A 427 12.83 -21.05 -15.48
C ILE A 427 12.56 -21.82 -16.77
N VAL A 428 11.51 -22.63 -16.78
CA VAL A 428 11.06 -23.39 -17.96
C VAL A 428 9.79 -22.78 -18.55
N THR A 429 9.59 -22.97 -19.84
CA THR A 429 8.40 -22.50 -20.54
C THR A 429 7.19 -23.34 -20.15
N ASP A 430 6.08 -22.68 -19.81
CA ASP A 430 4.79 -23.32 -19.59
C ASP A 430 3.64 -22.37 -19.99
N SER A 431 2.47 -22.94 -20.23
CA SER A 431 1.20 -22.27 -20.44
C SER A 431 0.63 -21.57 -19.20
N VAL A 432 1.10 -21.92 -17.99
CA VAL A 432 0.61 -21.34 -16.73
C VAL A 432 1.07 -19.88 -16.61
N PRO A 433 0.15 -18.91 -16.47
CA PRO A 433 0.53 -17.53 -16.26
C PRO A 433 1.12 -17.36 -14.85
N TYR A 434 2.09 -16.45 -14.71
CA TYR A 434 2.63 -16.06 -13.40
C TYR A 434 2.13 -14.70 -12.93
N ALA A 435 1.48 -13.94 -13.82
CA ALA A 435 0.96 -12.63 -13.53
C ALA A 435 -0.28 -12.29 -14.36
N CYS A 436 -0.92 -11.19 -13.98
CA CYS A 436 -1.98 -10.56 -14.76
C CYS A 436 -1.86 -9.05 -14.66
N ILE A 437 -2.14 -8.41 -15.78
CA ILE A 437 -1.91 -6.99 -15.99
C ILE A 437 -3.19 -6.42 -16.55
N ASN A 438 -3.81 -5.49 -15.83
CA ASN A 438 -4.88 -4.68 -16.40
C ASN A 438 -4.29 -3.75 -17.46
N ALA A 439 -4.55 -4.09 -18.71
CA ALA A 439 -3.90 -3.51 -19.87
C ALA A 439 -4.46 -2.12 -20.22
N ASN A 440 -5.66 -1.78 -19.74
CA ASN A 440 -6.27 -0.47 -19.96
C ASN A 440 -5.54 0.66 -19.20
N TYR A 441 -4.78 0.36 -18.16
CA TYR A 441 -4.07 1.37 -17.35
C TYR A 441 -2.56 1.37 -17.56
N VAL A 442 -2.13 0.79 -18.67
CA VAL A 442 -0.74 0.43 -18.87
C VAL A 442 -0.13 1.21 -20.03
N ASN A 443 0.73 2.16 -19.68
CA ASN A 443 1.45 2.98 -20.64
C ASN A 443 2.76 2.31 -21.11
N PHE A 444 2.76 0.99 -21.36
CA PHE A 444 3.92 0.36 -21.98
C PHE A 444 3.61 -0.04 -23.41
N GLN A 445 4.67 -0.05 -24.21
CA GLN A 445 4.57 -0.33 -25.63
C GLN A 445 5.14 -1.71 -25.93
N MET A 446 4.44 -2.45 -26.79
CA MET A 446 4.93 -3.72 -27.34
C MET A 446 5.12 -3.60 -28.83
N ASN A 447 6.22 -4.16 -29.31
CA ASN A 447 6.40 -4.41 -30.73
C ASN A 447 6.05 -5.87 -30.96
N VAL A 448 5.01 -6.13 -31.76
CA VAL A 448 4.59 -7.47 -32.18
C VAL A 448 4.52 -7.49 -33.70
N MET A 449 5.32 -8.35 -34.32
CA MET A 449 5.46 -8.45 -35.79
C MET A 449 5.77 -7.10 -36.47
N GLY A 450 6.61 -6.27 -35.86
CA GLY A 450 7.00 -4.96 -36.38
C GLY A 450 5.98 -3.84 -36.15
N LYS A 451 4.79 -4.13 -35.60
CA LYS A 451 3.79 -3.12 -35.22
C LYS A 451 3.95 -2.74 -33.73
N ARG A 452 4.05 -1.44 -33.48
CA ARG A 452 4.09 -0.86 -32.12
C ARG A 452 2.68 -0.62 -31.60
N TYR A 453 2.38 -1.19 -30.45
CA TYR A 453 1.11 -1.02 -29.74
C TYR A 453 1.35 -0.28 -28.43
N GLU A 454 0.51 0.69 -28.12
CA GLU A 454 0.49 1.39 -26.83
C GLU A 454 -0.85 1.15 -26.15
N PHE A 455 -0.87 0.21 -25.20
CA PHE A 455 -2.11 -0.33 -24.64
C PHE A 455 -3.05 0.71 -24.05
N ALA A 456 -2.51 1.70 -23.34
CA ALA A 456 -3.31 2.77 -22.77
C ALA A 456 -4.09 3.61 -23.80
N ASN A 457 -3.66 3.61 -25.07
CA ASN A 457 -4.21 4.44 -26.15
C ASN A 457 -4.88 3.61 -27.26
N MET A 458 -5.00 2.29 -27.09
CA MET A 458 -5.60 1.40 -28.08
C MET A 458 -7.13 1.54 -28.09
N THR A 459 -7.70 1.64 -29.29
CA THR A 459 -9.15 1.51 -29.49
C THR A 459 -9.59 0.05 -29.31
N ASP A 460 -10.88 -0.21 -29.12
CA ASP A 460 -11.40 -1.60 -29.09
C ASP A 460 -11.02 -2.40 -30.36
N ASN A 461 -10.99 -1.74 -31.52
CA ASN A 461 -10.56 -2.37 -32.78
C ASN A 461 -9.07 -2.72 -32.77
N ASP A 462 -8.21 -1.87 -32.19
CA ASP A 462 -6.79 -2.17 -32.01
C ASP A 462 -6.59 -3.36 -31.06
N TRP A 463 -7.39 -3.43 -29.99
CA TRP A 463 -7.38 -4.55 -29.04
C TRP A 463 -7.77 -5.88 -29.69
N ILE A 464 -8.86 -5.89 -30.46
CA ILE A 464 -9.28 -7.08 -31.22
C ILE A 464 -8.18 -7.49 -32.21
N SER A 465 -7.61 -6.53 -32.93
CA SER A 465 -6.51 -6.77 -33.87
C SER A 465 -5.29 -7.36 -33.17
N PHE A 466 -4.95 -6.86 -31.98
CA PHE A 466 -3.83 -7.35 -31.19
C PHE A 466 -4.09 -8.77 -30.63
N CYS A 467 -5.31 -9.07 -30.19
CA CYS A 467 -5.68 -10.42 -29.73
C CYS A 467 -5.54 -11.47 -30.85
N ASN A 468 -5.78 -11.06 -32.10
CA ASN A 468 -5.65 -11.92 -33.28
C ASN A 468 -4.21 -12.03 -33.80
N ALA A 469 -3.26 -11.27 -33.25
CA ALA A 469 -1.86 -11.36 -33.61
C ALA A 469 -1.27 -12.69 -33.11
N LYS A 470 -0.85 -13.57 -34.03
CA LYS A 470 -0.08 -14.77 -33.67
C LYS A 470 1.32 -14.32 -33.23
N GLY A 471 1.61 -14.41 -31.93
CA GLY A 471 2.91 -14.00 -31.39
C GLY A 471 4.04 -14.98 -31.76
N ASN A 472 5.10 -14.48 -32.39
CA ASN A 472 6.35 -15.21 -32.67
C ASN A 472 7.59 -14.59 -31.99
N ASP A 473 7.44 -13.57 -31.14
CA ASP A 473 8.55 -12.66 -30.78
C ASP A 473 9.13 -12.89 -29.36
N GLY A 474 9.00 -14.10 -28.80
CA GLY A 474 9.62 -14.38 -27.49
C GLY A 474 9.03 -13.57 -26.34
N VAL A 475 7.73 -13.26 -26.38
CA VAL A 475 6.93 -12.88 -25.20
C VAL A 475 5.63 -13.69 -25.24
N SER A 476 5.42 -14.56 -24.27
CA SER A 476 4.26 -15.46 -24.21
C SER A 476 3.24 -14.86 -23.25
N PHE A 477 2.07 -14.49 -23.75
CA PHE A 477 0.96 -13.99 -22.94
C PHE A 477 -0.39 -14.39 -23.55
N LYS A 478 -1.45 -14.40 -22.73
CA LYS A 478 -2.84 -14.50 -23.18
C LYS A 478 -3.53 -13.16 -22.90
N ILE A 479 -4.48 -12.76 -23.74
CA ILE A 479 -5.33 -11.60 -23.49
C ILE A 479 -6.74 -12.10 -23.22
N VAL A 480 -7.38 -11.53 -22.21
CA VAL A 480 -8.78 -11.80 -21.87
C VAL A 480 -9.48 -10.47 -21.69
N LYS A 481 -10.66 -10.30 -22.31
CA LYS A 481 -11.56 -9.18 -22.04
C LYS A 481 -12.59 -9.64 -21.02
N GLU A 482 -12.68 -8.96 -19.89
CA GLU A 482 -13.69 -9.15 -18.85
C GLU A 482 -14.40 -7.81 -18.67
N ASP A 483 -15.70 -7.76 -18.96
CA ASP A 483 -16.48 -6.52 -19.07
C ASP A 483 -15.82 -5.47 -20.01
N SER A 484 -15.48 -4.30 -19.47
CA SER A 484 -14.79 -3.22 -20.19
C SER A 484 -13.26 -3.25 -20.02
N ILE A 485 -12.70 -4.29 -19.40
CA ILE A 485 -11.28 -4.36 -19.02
C ILE A 485 -10.55 -5.45 -19.82
N TYR A 486 -9.42 -5.09 -20.43
CA TYR A 486 -8.49 -6.05 -21.02
C TYR A 486 -7.41 -6.46 -20.01
N TYR A 487 -7.18 -7.76 -19.89
CA TYR A 487 -6.16 -8.35 -19.04
C TYR A 487 -5.12 -9.09 -19.87
N ILE A 488 -3.84 -8.79 -19.65
CA ILE A 488 -2.70 -9.53 -20.21
C ILE A 488 -2.19 -10.50 -19.15
N TYR A 489 -2.09 -11.77 -19.49
CA TYR A 489 -1.62 -12.87 -18.66
C TYR A 489 -0.27 -13.38 -19.16
N PRO A 490 0.88 -12.89 -18.64
CA PRO A 490 2.20 -13.33 -19.06
C PRO A 490 2.50 -14.75 -18.58
N LYS A 491 3.22 -15.49 -19.43
CA LYS A 491 3.63 -16.88 -19.24
C LYS A 491 5.15 -16.98 -19.19
N THR A 492 5.67 -18.00 -18.52
CA THR A 492 7.12 -18.20 -18.41
C THR A 492 7.74 -18.49 -19.75
N GLN A 493 8.98 -18.04 -19.93
CA GLN A 493 9.82 -18.41 -21.05
C GLN A 493 11.18 -18.86 -20.55
N LYS A 494 11.71 -19.90 -21.19
CA LYS A 494 13.00 -20.48 -20.82
C LYS A 494 14.11 -19.43 -20.80
N GLY A 495 14.83 -19.36 -19.68
CA GLY A 495 16.02 -18.52 -19.54
C GLY A 495 15.75 -17.00 -19.48
N GLN A 496 14.51 -16.58 -19.20
CA GLN A 496 14.14 -15.17 -19.12
C GLN A 496 13.45 -14.86 -17.79
N ILE A 497 13.82 -13.73 -17.19
CA ILE A 497 12.96 -13.07 -16.21
C ILE A 497 11.90 -12.31 -17.02
N GLY A 498 10.69 -12.86 -17.00
CA GLY A 498 9.59 -12.43 -17.86
C GLY A 498 9.01 -11.06 -17.49
N MET A 499 8.16 -10.54 -18.37
CA MET A 499 7.49 -9.26 -18.19
C MET A 499 6.65 -9.26 -16.90
N ASN A 500 6.89 -8.28 -16.02
CA ASN A 500 6.25 -8.17 -14.70
C ASN A 500 6.47 -9.37 -13.74
N MET A 501 7.42 -10.26 -14.02
CA MET A 501 7.60 -11.52 -13.26
C MET A 501 7.78 -11.33 -11.76
N PHE A 502 8.47 -10.29 -11.31
CA PHE A 502 8.60 -9.91 -9.90
C PHE A 502 8.06 -8.50 -9.65
N GLN A 503 7.19 -7.98 -10.52
CA GLN A 503 6.57 -6.67 -10.33
C GLN A 503 5.86 -6.62 -8.98
N ASP A 504 6.04 -5.50 -8.28
CA ASP A 504 5.44 -5.18 -6.99
C ASP A 504 5.72 -6.24 -5.90
N CYS A 505 6.78 -7.05 -6.03
CA CYS A 505 7.29 -7.90 -4.94
C CYS A 505 7.92 -7.03 -3.85
N GLN A 506 7.09 -6.27 -3.16
CA GLN A 506 7.48 -5.17 -2.27
C GLN A 506 8.26 -5.62 -1.04
N ASN A 507 8.23 -6.90 -0.66
CA ASN A 507 9.04 -7.43 0.45
C ASN A 507 10.44 -7.83 0.02
N LEU A 508 10.66 -8.07 -1.28
CA LEU A 508 11.88 -8.64 -1.79
C LEU A 508 13.04 -7.64 -1.64
N ARG A 509 13.94 -7.93 -0.70
CA ARG A 509 15.15 -7.13 -0.42
C ARG A 509 16.36 -7.62 -1.20
N HIS A 510 16.44 -8.95 -1.39
CA HIS A 510 17.53 -9.61 -2.09
C HIS A 510 16.97 -10.69 -3.03
N ILE A 511 17.49 -10.71 -4.26
CA ILE A 511 17.24 -11.79 -5.20
C ILE A 511 18.53 -12.22 -5.89
N ILE A 512 18.77 -13.53 -5.93
CA ILE A 512 19.75 -14.14 -6.82
C ILE A 512 19.02 -14.68 -8.04
N ILE A 513 19.37 -14.14 -9.21
CA ILE A 513 18.77 -14.45 -10.51
C ILE A 513 19.30 -15.81 -11.02
N PRO A 514 18.51 -16.62 -11.74
CA PRO A 514 19.00 -17.84 -12.36
C PRO A 514 20.24 -17.61 -13.23
N LYS A 515 21.29 -18.42 -13.04
CA LYS A 515 22.59 -18.25 -13.72
C LYS A 515 22.51 -18.19 -15.25
N ASN A 516 21.53 -18.88 -15.83
CA ASN A 516 21.32 -18.98 -17.28
C ASN A 516 20.35 -17.91 -17.83
N THR A 517 20.05 -16.87 -17.05
CA THR A 517 19.18 -15.78 -17.50
C THR A 517 19.86 -14.97 -18.58
N ASN A 518 19.22 -14.88 -19.75
CA ASN A 518 19.71 -14.10 -20.88
C ASN A 518 19.01 -12.75 -21.07
N ARG A 519 17.86 -12.55 -20.43
CA ARG A 519 17.03 -11.35 -20.55
C ARG A 519 16.27 -11.07 -19.27
N ILE A 520 16.23 -9.79 -18.88
CA ILE A 520 15.31 -9.25 -17.90
C ILE A 520 14.32 -8.37 -18.65
N SER A 521 13.05 -8.77 -18.70
CA SER A 521 12.04 -8.11 -19.52
C SER A 521 11.53 -6.81 -18.91
N SER A 522 10.71 -6.08 -19.67
CA SER A 522 10.11 -4.83 -19.22
C SER A 522 9.37 -5.00 -17.89
N ARG A 523 9.59 -4.06 -16.97
CA ARG A 523 8.97 -4.02 -15.63
C ARG A 523 9.17 -5.28 -14.76
N ALA A 524 10.12 -6.15 -15.08
CA ALA A 524 10.36 -7.40 -14.36
C ALA A 524 10.45 -7.25 -12.83
N PHE A 525 11.10 -6.20 -12.32
CA PHE A 525 11.24 -5.88 -10.89
C PHE A 525 10.58 -4.54 -10.54
N SER A 526 9.72 -4.00 -11.41
CA SER A 526 9.16 -2.67 -11.17
C SER A 526 8.33 -2.65 -9.88
N GLY A 527 8.55 -1.65 -9.02
CA GLY A 527 7.83 -1.53 -7.75
C GLY A 527 8.35 -2.45 -6.62
N CYS A 528 9.47 -3.15 -6.81
CA CYS A 528 10.18 -3.83 -5.71
C CYS A 528 10.85 -2.80 -4.79
N CYS A 529 10.06 -2.05 -4.02
CA CYS A 529 10.50 -0.86 -3.29
C CYS A 529 11.54 -1.15 -2.19
N SER A 530 11.60 -2.38 -1.67
CA SER A 530 12.59 -2.82 -0.68
C SER A 530 13.84 -3.47 -1.28
N LEU A 531 13.92 -3.68 -2.60
CA LEU A 531 15.10 -4.28 -3.24
C LEU A 531 16.30 -3.35 -3.08
N LYS A 532 17.33 -3.79 -2.35
CA LYS A 532 18.50 -2.96 -2.01
C LYS A 532 19.65 -3.11 -2.99
N GLU A 533 19.89 -4.35 -3.38
CA GLU A 533 20.95 -4.72 -4.29
C GLU A 533 20.50 -5.84 -5.22
N ILE A 534 21.08 -5.88 -6.42
CA ILE A 534 20.88 -6.97 -7.34
C ILE A 534 22.16 -7.25 -8.13
N THR A 535 22.44 -8.54 -8.33
CA THR A 535 23.57 -8.99 -9.15
C THR A 535 23.06 -9.68 -10.39
N LEU A 536 23.47 -9.16 -11.54
CA LEU A 536 23.06 -9.65 -12.84
C LEU A 536 24.06 -10.72 -13.32
N PRO A 537 23.60 -11.94 -13.68
CA PRO A 537 24.50 -12.97 -14.21
C PRO A 537 25.13 -12.55 -15.54
N THR A 538 26.30 -13.12 -15.86
CA THR A 538 27.07 -12.85 -17.09
C THR A 538 26.25 -13.02 -18.37
N GLY A 539 25.25 -13.90 -18.35
CA GLY A 539 24.39 -14.20 -19.49
C GLY A 539 23.40 -13.10 -19.87
N VAL A 540 23.13 -12.11 -19.01
CA VAL A 540 22.07 -11.12 -19.26
C VAL A 540 22.49 -10.16 -20.37
N LYS A 541 21.83 -10.26 -21.54
CA LYS A 541 22.10 -9.45 -22.73
C LYS A 541 21.23 -8.21 -22.86
N THR A 542 20.07 -8.19 -22.18
CA THR A 542 19.07 -7.15 -22.40
C THR A 542 18.29 -6.87 -21.13
N LEU A 543 18.16 -5.58 -20.80
CA LEU A 543 17.23 -5.05 -19.81
C LEU A 543 16.06 -4.37 -20.53
N GLY A 544 14.84 -4.79 -20.22
CA GLY A 544 13.63 -4.18 -20.74
C GLY A 544 13.36 -2.82 -20.11
N ASN A 545 12.52 -2.03 -20.79
CA ASN A 545 12.11 -0.71 -20.33
C ASN A 545 11.49 -0.80 -18.93
N LYS A 546 11.88 0.12 -18.03
CA LYS A 546 11.40 0.18 -16.65
C LYS A 546 11.61 -1.11 -15.85
N SER A 547 12.57 -1.96 -16.22
CA SER A 547 12.79 -3.27 -15.55
C SER A 547 13.04 -3.15 -14.05
N PHE A 548 13.59 -2.04 -13.58
CA PHE A 548 13.79 -1.71 -12.16
C PHE A 548 13.04 -0.44 -11.74
N ALA A 549 12.12 0.09 -12.53
CA ALA A 549 11.44 1.34 -12.21
C ALA A 549 10.73 1.25 -10.86
N TYR A 550 10.76 2.33 -10.08
CA TYR A 550 10.17 2.41 -8.75
C TYR A 550 10.85 1.49 -7.69
N CYS A 551 12.05 0.94 -7.94
CA CYS A 551 12.88 0.28 -6.92
C CYS A 551 13.62 1.33 -6.06
N GLU A 552 12.90 1.96 -5.14
CA GLU A 552 13.38 3.14 -4.41
C GLU A 552 14.56 2.89 -3.47
N SER A 553 14.65 1.70 -2.88
CA SER A 553 15.76 1.31 -2.01
C SER A 553 16.95 0.74 -2.76
N LEU A 554 16.89 0.64 -4.10
CA LEU A 554 17.98 0.09 -4.88
C LEU A 554 19.16 1.06 -4.80
N GLU A 555 20.27 0.58 -4.24
CA GLU A 555 21.49 1.37 -4.04
C GLU A 555 22.62 0.86 -4.92
N LYS A 556 22.61 -0.44 -5.25
CA LYS A 556 23.72 -1.10 -5.93
C LYS A 556 23.24 -2.11 -6.95
N ILE A 557 23.86 -2.09 -8.12
CA ILE A 557 23.72 -3.12 -9.16
C ILE A 557 25.11 -3.64 -9.47
N THR A 558 25.30 -4.93 -9.23
CA THR A 558 26.55 -5.60 -9.61
C THR A 558 26.39 -6.26 -10.97
N VAL A 559 27.35 -6.02 -11.85
CA VAL A 559 27.52 -6.70 -13.13
C VAL A 559 28.91 -7.32 -13.21
N CYS A 560 29.04 -8.44 -13.90
CA CYS A 560 30.35 -9.04 -14.16
C CYS A 560 31.15 -8.23 -15.19
N SER A 561 32.48 -8.37 -15.17
CA SER A 561 33.41 -7.69 -16.10
C SER A 561 33.14 -7.97 -17.58
N ASP A 562 32.55 -9.12 -17.88
CA ASP A 562 32.27 -9.55 -19.26
C ASP A 562 30.80 -9.32 -19.65
N SER A 563 30.06 -8.59 -18.80
CA SER A 563 28.64 -8.34 -19.03
C SER A 563 28.44 -7.49 -20.29
N PRO A 564 27.58 -7.91 -21.23
CA PRO A 564 27.24 -7.12 -22.41
C PRO A 564 26.49 -5.82 -22.05
N LEU A 565 26.06 -5.67 -20.79
CA LEU A 565 25.42 -4.46 -20.27
C LEU A 565 26.42 -3.34 -19.93
N LEU A 566 27.73 -3.61 -19.91
CA LEU A 566 28.74 -2.58 -19.66
C LEU A 566 28.76 -1.49 -20.74
N SER A 567 28.27 -1.77 -21.94
CA SER A 567 28.10 -0.74 -22.96
C SER A 567 27.00 0.29 -22.63
N MET A 568 26.13 0.02 -21.65
CA MET A 568 25.14 0.99 -21.14
C MET A 568 25.76 2.05 -20.21
N GLN A 569 27.06 1.93 -19.88
CA GLN A 569 27.79 2.74 -18.90
C GLN A 569 28.14 4.15 -19.38
N LYS A 570 27.21 4.91 -19.97
CA LYS A 570 27.42 6.35 -20.19
C LYS A 570 27.35 7.07 -18.82
N SER A 571 28.53 7.18 -18.21
CA SER A 571 28.88 7.77 -16.90
C SER A 571 28.81 6.81 -15.70
N ILE A 572 29.98 6.52 -15.12
CA ILE A 572 30.20 5.67 -13.93
C ILE A 572 29.83 6.45 -12.64
N GLY A 573 28.84 7.32 -12.70
CA GLY A 573 28.52 8.26 -11.62
C GLY A 573 27.20 7.98 -10.94
N ASN A 574 26.12 7.89 -11.71
CA ASN A 574 24.75 7.77 -11.22
C ASN A 574 23.87 7.33 -12.39
N ILE A 575 23.29 6.12 -12.35
CA ILE A 575 22.41 5.61 -13.44
C ILE A 575 20.92 5.84 -13.18
N GLY A 576 20.56 6.47 -12.05
CA GLY A 576 19.16 6.61 -11.60
C GLY A 576 18.23 7.40 -12.54
N ASN A 577 18.77 8.10 -13.54
CA ASN A 577 17.99 8.84 -14.54
C ASN A 577 17.67 8.02 -15.81
N ASP A 578 18.19 6.80 -15.94
CA ASP A 578 17.84 5.92 -17.06
C ASP A 578 16.37 5.45 -16.94
N PRO A 579 15.59 5.35 -18.04
CA PRO A 579 14.23 4.80 -18.01
C PRO A 579 14.12 3.41 -17.36
N ILE A 580 15.19 2.62 -17.35
CA ILE A 580 15.29 1.36 -16.62
C ILE A 580 15.11 1.55 -15.10
N PHE A 581 15.69 2.63 -14.56
CA PHE A 581 15.73 3.00 -13.13
C PHE A 581 14.87 4.21 -12.79
N SER A 582 13.89 4.56 -13.64
CA SER A 582 13.01 5.69 -13.38
C SER A 582 12.40 5.59 -11.99
N GLU A 583 12.41 6.69 -11.23
CA GLU A 583 11.79 6.75 -9.89
C GLU A 583 12.45 5.85 -8.84
N CYS A 584 13.72 5.50 -9.05
CA CYS A 584 14.59 4.84 -8.06
C CYS A 584 15.48 5.86 -7.34
N ASN A 585 16.33 5.38 -6.43
CA ASN A 585 17.37 6.22 -5.81
C ASN A 585 18.26 6.83 -6.92
N PRO A 586 18.40 8.16 -7.00
CA PRO A 586 19.23 8.79 -8.03
C PRO A 586 20.72 8.45 -7.88
N ARG A 587 21.15 7.92 -6.72
CA ARG A 587 22.54 7.54 -6.41
C ARG A 587 22.83 6.05 -6.59
N ILE A 588 22.03 5.31 -7.37
CA ILE A 588 22.34 3.91 -7.68
C ILE A 588 23.74 3.81 -8.27
N GLN A 589 24.56 2.96 -7.65
CA GLN A 589 25.89 2.63 -8.10
C GLN A 589 25.85 1.37 -8.97
N MET A 590 26.40 1.45 -10.18
CA MET A 590 26.74 0.26 -10.93
C MET A 590 28.17 -0.14 -10.56
N VAL A 591 28.32 -1.34 -10.01
CA VAL A 591 29.61 -1.89 -9.60
C VAL A 591 29.99 -3.02 -10.54
N VAL A 592 31.21 -2.96 -11.07
CA VAL A 592 31.79 -4.06 -11.83
C VAL A 592 32.58 -4.91 -10.85
N ASP A 593 32.15 -6.14 -10.65
CA ASP A 593 32.92 -7.08 -9.81
C ASP A 593 33.95 -7.80 -10.67
N ALA A 594 35.21 -7.36 -10.58
CA ALA A 594 36.33 -7.94 -11.29
C ALA A 594 36.79 -9.29 -10.72
N SER A 595 36.32 -9.67 -9.52
CA SER A 595 36.58 -10.97 -8.91
C SER A 595 35.60 -12.06 -9.36
N MET A 596 34.46 -11.66 -9.95
CA MET A 596 33.49 -12.57 -10.55
C MET A 596 33.91 -12.96 -11.98
N GLN A 597 34.82 -13.92 -12.11
CA GLN A 597 35.00 -14.63 -13.39
C GLN A 597 33.79 -15.54 -13.69
N THR A 598 33.02 -15.96 -12.67
CA THR A 598 31.77 -16.73 -12.83
C THR A 598 30.67 -16.36 -11.81
N TYR A 599 29.40 -16.62 -12.12
CA TYR A 599 28.24 -16.36 -11.23
C TYR A 599 28.26 -17.17 -9.91
N ALA A 600 28.99 -18.29 -9.90
CA ALA A 600 29.10 -19.20 -8.75
C ALA A 600 29.89 -18.60 -7.57
N ASP A 601 30.86 -17.73 -7.87
CA ASP A 601 31.72 -17.11 -6.85
C ASP A 601 30.94 -16.08 -6.00
N TYR A 602 30.01 -15.35 -6.61
CA TYR A 602 29.10 -14.44 -5.91
C TYR A 602 28.05 -15.16 -5.07
N THR A 603 27.52 -16.29 -5.56
CA THR A 603 26.52 -17.05 -4.80
C THR A 603 27.11 -17.52 -3.47
N LYS A 604 28.37 -17.98 -3.51
CA LYS A 604 29.13 -18.36 -2.33
C LYS A 604 29.40 -17.19 -1.38
N GLN A 605 29.85 -16.03 -1.89
CA GLN A 605 30.06 -14.83 -1.07
C GLN A 605 28.76 -14.32 -0.42
N GLN A 606 27.63 -14.35 -1.14
CA GLN A 606 26.34 -13.92 -0.62
C GLN A 606 25.75 -14.87 0.41
N ASP A 607 25.94 -16.18 0.24
CA ASP A 607 25.54 -17.15 1.26
C ASP A 607 26.39 -16.99 2.53
N GLU A 608 27.69 -16.70 2.40
CA GLU A 608 28.59 -16.37 3.52
C GLU A 608 28.18 -15.05 4.22
N LEU A 609 27.88 -13.99 3.47
CA LEU A 609 27.40 -12.70 3.98
C LEU A 609 26.03 -12.81 4.66
N ARG A 610 25.06 -13.51 4.06
CA ARG A 610 23.73 -13.74 4.67
C ARG A 610 23.83 -14.57 5.94
N THR A 611 24.71 -15.56 5.96
CA THR A 611 25.01 -16.34 7.16
C THR A 611 25.58 -15.42 8.25
N ALA A 612 26.53 -14.53 7.91
CA ALA A 612 27.10 -13.58 8.85
C ALA A 612 26.08 -12.54 9.37
N GLU A 613 25.21 -11.98 8.52
CA GLU A 613 24.17 -11.02 8.94
C GLU A 613 23.10 -11.68 9.83
N PHE A 614 22.71 -12.91 9.51
CA PHE A 614 21.81 -13.69 10.33
C PHE A 614 22.45 -14.04 11.68
N GLU A 615 23.71 -14.48 11.68
CA GLU A 615 24.47 -14.75 12.90
C GLU A 615 24.65 -13.50 13.77
N GLU A 616 24.92 -12.34 13.18
CA GLU A 616 25.03 -11.07 13.90
C GLU A 616 23.68 -10.62 14.48
N ARG A 617 22.57 -10.81 13.74
CA ARG A 617 21.21 -10.54 14.23
C ARG A 617 20.84 -11.48 15.37
N MET A 618 21.16 -12.78 15.26
CA MET A 618 20.94 -13.75 16.32
C MET A 618 21.81 -13.47 17.54
N ALA A 619 23.05 -13.03 17.35
CA ALA A 619 23.94 -12.59 18.43
C ALA A 619 23.39 -11.34 19.14
N ARG A 620 22.81 -10.38 18.42
CA ARG A 620 22.14 -9.20 18.99
C ARG A 620 20.90 -9.59 19.82
N VAL A 621 20.04 -10.46 19.29
CA VAL A 621 18.87 -10.98 20.00
C VAL A 621 19.27 -11.76 21.26
N SER A 622 20.34 -12.57 21.16
CA SER A 622 20.88 -13.31 22.29
C SER A 622 21.50 -12.39 23.36
N ALA A 623 22.21 -11.33 22.95
CA ALA A 623 22.77 -10.34 23.86
C ALA A 623 21.70 -9.49 24.56
N GLU A 624 20.58 -9.20 23.89
CA GLU A 624 19.41 -8.57 24.51
C GLU A 624 18.67 -9.49 25.47
N ALA A 625 18.61 -10.80 25.18
CA ALA A 625 18.09 -11.80 26.10
C ALA A 625 18.95 -11.93 27.37
N GLU A 626 20.29 -11.93 27.24
CA GLU A 626 21.22 -11.92 28.38
C GLU A 626 21.12 -10.64 29.20
N LYS A 627 20.94 -9.47 28.56
CA LYS A 627 20.68 -8.20 29.28
C LYS A 627 19.36 -8.22 30.04
N LYS A 628 18.32 -8.89 29.53
CA LYS A 628 17.06 -9.11 30.25
C LYS A 628 17.24 -10.03 31.46
N ASP A 629 18.02 -11.11 31.34
CA ASP A 629 18.32 -12.03 32.45
C ASP A 629 19.19 -11.36 33.55
N LEU A 630 20.09 -10.44 33.16
CA LEU A 630 20.89 -9.66 34.10
C LEU A 630 20.09 -8.55 34.82
N THR A 631 19.03 -8.02 34.19
CA THR A 631 18.15 -6.99 34.80
C THR A 631 16.95 -7.57 35.55
N SER A 632 16.56 -8.83 35.31
CA SER A 632 15.47 -9.51 36.03
C SER A 632 15.88 -10.20 37.33
N THR A 633 17.14 -10.08 37.78
CA THR A 633 17.57 -10.58 39.10
C THR A 633 17.04 -9.75 40.29
N LYS A 634 16.20 -8.74 40.06
CA LYS A 634 15.32 -8.17 41.10
C LYS A 634 13.86 -8.18 40.64
N LYS A 635 13.13 -9.17 41.18
CA LYS A 635 11.66 -9.37 41.12
C LYS A 635 11.10 -9.90 39.79
N ASN A 636 11.13 -11.23 39.61
CA ASN A 636 9.91 -11.96 39.27
C ASN A 636 10.04 -13.44 39.66
N LYS A 637 9.25 -13.85 40.66
CA LYS A 637 9.03 -15.24 41.03
C LYS A 637 7.90 -15.80 40.14
N ASP A 638 8.19 -16.06 38.87
CA ASP A 638 7.35 -16.94 38.07
C ASP A 638 7.92 -18.35 38.14
N ILE A 639 7.37 -19.11 39.07
CA ILE A 639 7.74 -20.50 39.36
C ILE A 639 7.19 -21.38 38.24
N LEU A 640 8.03 -21.73 37.26
CA LEU A 640 7.82 -22.94 36.47
C LEU A 640 7.96 -24.14 37.40
N ARG A 641 6.85 -24.84 37.67
CA ARG A 641 6.82 -26.08 38.47
C ARG A 641 7.59 -27.17 37.73
N VAL A 642 8.84 -27.40 38.12
CA VAL A 642 9.63 -28.57 37.70
C VAL A 642 9.26 -29.75 38.63
N PRO A 643 8.93 -30.94 38.10
CA PRO A 643 8.62 -32.10 38.94
C PRO A 643 9.80 -32.46 39.87
N MET A 644 9.52 -32.73 41.15
CA MET A 644 10.53 -33.15 42.14
C MET A 644 11.36 -34.33 41.59
N GLY A 645 12.69 -34.20 41.66
CA GLY A 645 13.64 -35.22 41.16
C GLY A 645 14.15 -35.00 39.73
N SER A 646 13.81 -33.90 39.06
CA SER A 646 14.32 -33.59 37.71
C SER A 646 15.45 -32.54 37.73
N LYS A 647 16.50 -32.75 36.92
CA LYS A 647 17.56 -31.75 36.66
C LYS A 647 17.31 -31.06 35.32
N VAL A 648 17.50 -29.73 35.28
CA VAL A 648 17.54 -28.98 34.03
C VAL A 648 18.97 -29.03 33.49
N VAL A 649 19.16 -29.69 32.35
CA VAL A 649 20.45 -29.74 31.66
C VAL A 649 20.43 -28.68 30.56
N SER A 650 21.32 -27.72 30.68
CA SER A 650 21.57 -26.69 29.66
C SER A 650 22.68 -27.17 28.73
N THR A 651 22.38 -27.23 27.43
CA THR A 651 23.35 -27.53 26.37
C THR A 651 23.92 -26.24 25.82
N TYR A 652 25.25 -26.19 25.71
CA TYR A 652 25.97 -25.03 25.19
C TYR A 652 26.81 -25.41 23.97
N LYS A 653 26.90 -24.50 23.01
CA LYS A 653 27.82 -24.60 21.86
C LYS A 653 28.81 -23.45 21.92
N MET A 654 30.06 -23.71 21.55
CA MET A 654 31.06 -22.66 21.40
C MET A 654 30.90 -21.98 20.04
N VAL A 655 30.74 -20.65 20.05
CA VAL A 655 30.67 -19.80 18.86
C VAL A 655 31.64 -18.64 19.07
N ASN A 656 32.65 -18.54 18.20
CA ASN A 656 33.72 -17.52 18.26
C ASN A 656 34.32 -17.33 19.66
N GLY A 657 34.65 -18.45 20.32
CA GLY A 657 35.27 -18.45 21.66
C GLY A 657 34.31 -18.12 22.81
N LYS A 658 33.01 -17.91 22.54
CA LYS A 658 31.98 -17.66 23.57
C LYS A 658 30.99 -18.81 23.66
N ARG A 659 30.52 -19.07 24.88
CA ARG A 659 29.68 -20.21 25.23
C ARG A 659 28.21 -19.82 25.09
N VAL A 660 27.54 -20.27 24.03
CA VAL A 660 26.15 -19.91 23.70
C VAL A 660 25.20 -21.03 24.13
N LEU A 661 24.10 -20.69 24.80
CA LEU A 661 23.05 -21.64 25.18
C LEU A 661 22.26 -22.06 23.93
N VAL A 662 22.25 -23.35 23.60
CA VAL A 662 21.58 -23.88 22.40
C VAL A 662 20.39 -24.79 22.72
N GLY A 663 20.12 -25.04 24.00
CA GLY A 663 18.91 -25.74 24.43
C GLY A 663 18.88 -25.99 25.94
N LYS A 664 17.67 -26.11 26.50
CA LYS A 664 17.43 -26.61 27.86
C LYS A 664 16.55 -27.85 27.77
N LYS A 665 16.97 -28.93 28.44
CA LYS A 665 16.18 -30.16 28.56
C LYS A 665 15.97 -30.48 30.02
N VAL A 666 14.73 -30.76 30.40
CA VAL A 666 14.42 -31.33 31.72
C VAL A 666 14.68 -32.83 31.64
N VAL A 667 15.59 -33.32 32.47
CA VAL A 667 15.95 -34.73 32.55
C VAL A 667 15.52 -35.23 33.92
N LYS A 668 14.66 -36.26 33.97
CA LYS A 668 14.39 -36.98 35.21
C LYS A 668 15.67 -37.68 35.64
N ASN A 669 16.03 -37.63 36.93
CA ASN A 669 17.10 -38.47 37.47
C ASN A 669 16.83 -39.94 37.17
#